data_AF-A0A2M8GYD3-F1
#
_entry.id   AF-A0A2M8GYD3-F1
#
_cell.length_a   1.000
_cell.length_b   1.000
_cell.length_c   1.000
_cell.angle_alpha   90.00
_cell.angle_beta   90.00
_cell.angle_gamma   90.00
#
_symmetry.space_group_name_H-M   'P 1'
#
loop_
_entity.id
_entity.type
_entity.pdbx_description
1 polymer ?
#
loop_
_entity_poly.entity_id
_entity_poly.type
_entity_poly.pdbx_seq_one_letter_code
_entity_poly.pdbx_strand_id
1 'polypeptide(L)'
;MSSKKAAEKKTPSGRKTAAKPKTTLKKTPARKSGSRKRTGSAAKKTQKTSWLRRLWSFGWKLSLTVFAVLVFLGIYLDTMVRAKFDGHIFDLPTVVYARVLDLAPGSEVTIEEMRKELDVLHYRKVRSPRRPGEYSASSGKIELIRRAFEFEDGPEPDRHVMLHFDASGLQRIQSLEQNADLGFLRIEPKMLGMLEKDVAETRLYLRREQFPEFLVDALLVTEDRDFYQHDGVSPLAILRALAANIRAGRTVQGGSTLTQQLAKNLFLSRERTLWRKIREAYIALILDYRYNKDRILEAYLNEVYLGQSERQSVHGFGLAARLYFGLPLQELRIDQLALLVGMVKGPSYYNPVRHPERTKERRDLVLRLLMQQDILTASQYEQAVSRPLDIQDNPKIASRQPAYFQQLKNELQQKVGARFQSDSGLRLFTTLDPVSQAMMEKAITQKIPQLEKVSGEGLEAAAVAVDRRTGEIRAMVGGKRTGYDGFNRALNASRPIGSLVKPAVYMTALAQPDTYTLATTLTDEPITLQGSQGSVWSPKNFDLKYRGEVPLYLSLAKSLNVPTVKLGMALGIPQVTNTLEALGIRRDEIRMVPSMFLGTFSLTPYQVSQMYQTLTNSGRRAPLSALRMVKNMEGDVLYQSIPKMTPTVDEQAAWLTTYAMKRVVMEGSGRYLQGRFGWAALAGKTGTTSDSRDSWFVGIDGREVVTVWLGRDDNQPIKLTGAGGALRVYAEYLDYRIPQRLSLPWPQGIRTVGFTRKSSGALALDCDNEFRLPVWDKGNRLQQACEKGPGQWLKNLFGL
;
A
#
# COMPACT_ATOMS: atom_id res chain seq x y z
N MET A 1 43.64 -12.42 8.33
CA MET A 1 44.99 -12.91 7.96
C MET A 1 44.90 -14.42 7.66
N SER A 2 45.98 -15.04 7.17
CA SER A 2 45.92 -16.20 6.25
C SER A 2 46.07 -17.60 6.87
N SER A 3 45.49 -18.60 6.17
CA SER A 3 45.97 -20.00 6.02
C SER A 3 45.80 -20.95 7.24
N LYS A 4 45.94 -22.29 7.17
CA LYS A 4 46.50 -23.28 6.19
C LYS A 4 45.54 -24.50 6.06
N LYS A 5 45.34 -25.12 4.89
CA LYS A 5 45.98 -26.34 4.31
C LYS A 5 45.91 -27.61 5.18
N ALA A 6 45.71 -28.84 4.65
CA ALA A 6 45.35 -29.37 3.31
C ALA A 6 44.82 -30.84 3.52
N ALA A 7 44.60 -31.77 2.57
CA ALA A 7 44.82 -31.98 1.13
C ALA A 7 43.75 -33.00 0.61
N GLU A 8 43.65 -33.59 -0.59
CA GLU A 8 44.39 -33.66 -1.89
C GLU A 8 43.40 -33.28 -3.05
N LYS A 9 43.52 -33.43 -4.40
CA LYS A 9 44.22 -34.21 -5.45
C LYS A 9 43.68 -35.63 -5.81
N LYS A 10 43.67 -36.10 -7.09
CA LYS A 10 43.35 -35.48 -8.43
C LYS A 10 43.70 -36.43 -9.62
N THR A 11 42.88 -36.47 -10.69
CA THR A 11 43.33 -36.81 -12.07
C THR A 11 42.31 -36.36 -13.17
N PRO A 12 42.73 -35.74 -14.31
CA PRO A 12 41.80 -35.31 -15.39
C PRO A 12 42.27 -35.54 -16.87
N SER A 13 41.38 -35.25 -17.85
CA SER A 13 41.67 -34.95 -19.30
C SER A 13 42.12 -36.13 -20.23
N GLY A 14 41.90 -36.16 -21.55
CA GLY A 14 41.07 -35.34 -22.48
C GLY A 14 41.48 -35.39 -23.98
N ARG A 15 40.62 -34.90 -24.90
CA ARG A 15 40.80 -34.56 -26.36
C ARG A 15 40.94 -35.64 -27.48
N LYS A 16 39.90 -35.67 -28.35
CA LYS A 16 39.84 -35.53 -29.85
C LYS A 16 40.52 -36.51 -30.88
N THR A 17 39.80 -36.62 -32.03
CA THR A 17 40.21 -36.62 -33.48
C THR A 17 40.26 -37.90 -34.37
N ALA A 18 39.56 -37.80 -35.52
CA ALA A 18 39.88 -38.23 -36.91
C ALA A 18 39.71 -39.70 -37.45
N ALA A 19 38.74 -39.82 -38.37
CA ALA A 19 38.21 -40.95 -39.17
C ALA A 19 39.07 -41.68 -40.26
N LYS A 20 38.57 -42.90 -40.65
CA LYS A 20 38.53 -43.55 -42.01
C LYS A 20 39.83 -44.18 -42.60
N PRO A 21 39.82 -45.01 -43.70
CA PRO A 21 38.73 -45.50 -44.60
C PRO A 21 38.72 -47.01 -45.12
N LYS A 22 37.56 -47.46 -45.67
CA LYS A 22 37.31 -48.27 -46.94
C LYS A 22 37.77 -49.76 -47.21
N THR A 23 36.77 -50.62 -47.61
CA THR A 23 36.68 -51.59 -48.79
C THR A 23 37.61 -52.87 -48.88
N THR A 24 37.34 -54.04 -49.57
CA THR A 24 36.19 -54.65 -50.34
C THR A 24 36.39 -56.16 -50.77
N LEU A 25 35.27 -56.89 -51.06
CA LEU A 25 34.99 -57.90 -52.16
C LEU A 25 35.39 -59.44 -52.17
N LYS A 26 34.33 -60.29 -52.33
CA LYS A 26 34.10 -61.52 -53.21
C LYS A 26 35.01 -62.79 -53.22
N LYS A 27 34.39 -64.01 -53.20
CA LYS A 27 34.17 -64.94 -54.38
C LYS A 27 33.57 -66.39 -54.11
N THR A 28 32.43 -66.76 -54.76
CA THR A 28 32.06 -68.06 -55.46
C THR A 28 32.06 -69.47 -54.76
N PRO A 29 31.58 -70.62 -55.36
CA PRO A 29 30.43 -70.92 -56.29
C PRO A 29 29.67 -72.30 -56.13
N ALA A 30 28.48 -72.45 -56.79
CA ALA A 30 27.93 -73.64 -57.54
C ALA A 30 27.68 -75.05 -56.89
N ARG A 31 26.88 -76.02 -57.44
CA ARG A 31 25.64 -76.07 -58.31
C ARG A 31 25.24 -77.55 -58.61
N LYS A 32 23.94 -77.96 -58.52
CA LYS A 32 23.33 -79.00 -59.43
C LYS A 32 21.77 -79.05 -59.56
N SER A 33 21.10 -80.23 -59.58
CA SER A 33 19.77 -80.50 -60.23
C SER A 33 19.14 -81.86 -59.79
N GLY A 34 17.88 -82.26 -60.06
CA GLY A 34 16.74 -81.60 -60.75
C GLY A 34 15.60 -82.57 -61.24
N SER A 35 14.68 -82.09 -62.10
CA SER A 35 13.59 -82.82 -62.84
C SER A 35 12.26 -83.15 -62.07
N ARG A 36 11.06 -83.38 -62.66
CA ARG A 36 10.53 -83.27 -64.06
C ARG A 36 8.96 -83.33 -64.15
N LYS A 37 8.31 -82.53 -65.03
CA LYS A 37 6.93 -82.68 -65.65
C LYS A 37 5.71 -82.79 -64.66
N ARG A 38 4.42 -82.58 -64.99
CA ARG A 38 3.66 -82.48 -66.28
C ARG A 38 2.35 -81.63 -66.12
N THR A 39 1.83 -81.17 -67.27
CA THR A 39 0.55 -80.48 -67.59
C THR A 39 -0.77 -80.90 -66.89
N GLY A 40 -1.74 -79.99 -66.70
CA GLY A 40 -3.17 -80.35 -66.49
C GLY A 40 -4.16 -79.20 -66.22
N SER A 41 -5.19 -79.09 -67.08
CA SER A 41 -6.44 -78.27 -67.10
C SER A 41 -6.92 -77.42 -65.89
N ALA A 42 -7.66 -76.35 -66.21
CA ALA A 42 -8.18 -75.35 -65.28
C ALA A 42 -9.57 -75.65 -64.69
N ALA A 43 -9.84 -75.08 -63.50
CA ALA A 43 -11.19 -74.69 -63.07
C ALA A 43 -11.12 -73.37 -62.26
N LYS A 44 -11.85 -72.34 -62.68
CA LYS A 44 -11.86 -71.03 -61.99
C LYS A 44 -12.79 -71.06 -60.78
N LYS A 45 -12.28 -70.82 -59.57
CA LYS A 45 -13.02 -70.15 -58.50
C LYS A 45 -12.33 -68.84 -58.12
N THR A 46 -13.10 -67.76 -58.05
CA THR A 46 -12.62 -66.37 -58.05
C THR A 46 -12.15 -65.93 -56.66
N GLN A 47 -10.84 -65.78 -56.47
CA GLN A 47 -10.25 -65.14 -55.28
C GLN A 47 -10.47 -63.60 -55.24
N LYS A 48 -11.73 -63.14 -55.21
CA LYS A 48 -12.10 -61.72 -55.06
C LYS A 48 -12.29 -61.27 -53.60
N THR A 49 -11.51 -61.84 -52.66
CA THR A 49 -11.60 -61.53 -51.21
C THR A 49 -10.28 -61.10 -50.55
N SER A 50 -9.13 -61.32 -51.19
CA SER A 50 -7.80 -61.07 -50.58
C SER A 50 -7.49 -59.57 -50.39
N TRP A 51 -7.73 -58.74 -51.42
CA TRP A 51 -7.39 -57.32 -51.40
C TRP A 51 -8.26 -56.51 -50.41
N LEU A 52 -9.58 -56.74 -50.41
CA LEU A 52 -10.51 -56.11 -49.46
C LEU A 52 -10.20 -56.49 -48.01
N ARG A 53 -9.89 -57.76 -47.71
CA ARG A 53 -9.46 -58.17 -46.36
C ARG A 53 -8.12 -57.53 -45.96
N ARG A 54 -7.18 -57.35 -46.90
CA ARG A 54 -5.91 -56.65 -46.64
C ARG A 54 -6.13 -55.16 -46.35
N LEU A 55 -6.90 -54.46 -47.19
CA LEU A 55 -7.29 -53.06 -46.96
C LEU A 55 -8.01 -52.89 -45.62
N TRP A 56 -8.98 -53.75 -45.31
CA TRP A 56 -9.72 -53.70 -44.04
C TRP A 56 -8.79 -53.98 -42.85
N SER A 57 -7.87 -54.95 -42.95
CA SER A 57 -6.87 -55.20 -41.90
C SER A 57 -5.86 -54.06 -41.73
N PHE A 58 -5.55 -53.33 -42.80
CA PHE A 58 -4.65 -52.17 -42.77
C PHE A 58 -5.36 -50.94 -42.19
N GLY A 59 -6.60 -50.68 -42.59
CA GLY A 59 -7.47 -49.66 -42.00
C GLY A 59 -7.77 -49.92 -40.53
N TRP A 60 -8.02 -51.18 -40.15
CA TRP A 60 -8.18 -51.58 -38.75
C TRP A 60 -6.90 -51.34 -37.94
N LYS A 61 -5.74 -51.80 -38.41
CA LYS A 61 -4.45 -51.55 -37.76
C LYS A 61 -4.11 -50.06 -37.67
N LEU A 62 -4.39 -49.29 -38.73
CA LEU A 62 -4.19 -47.84 -38.73
C LEU A 62 -5.12 -47.14 -37.73
N SER A 63 -6.40 -47.52 -37.70
CA SER A 63 -7.38 -47.03 -36.71
C SER A 63 -6.94 -47.35 -35.28
N LEU A 64 -6.48 -48.57 -35.02
CA LEU A 64 -6.01 -49.01 -33.70
C LEU A 64 -4.72 -48.27 -33.28
N THR A 65 -3.80 -48.02 -34.21
CA THR A 65 -2.63 -47.15 -33.98
C THR A 65 -3.02 -45.70 -33.72
N VAL A 66 -3.95 -45.13 -34.48
CA VAL A 66 -4.47 -43.76 -34.28
C VAL A 66 -5.19 -43.65 -32.93
N PHE A 67 -5.97 -44.66 -32.54
CA PHE A 67 -6.60 -44.75 -31.22
C PHE A 67 -5.55 -44.82 -30.11
N ALA A 68 -4.52 -45.65 -30.23
CA ALA A 68 -3.43 -45.71 -29.26
C ALA A 68 -2.67 -44.37 -29.14
N VAL A 69 -2.44 -43.67 -30.26
CA VAL A 69 -1.84 -42.33 -30.27
C VAL A 69 -2.77 -41.30 -29.63
N LEU A 70 -4.08 -41.36 -29.86
CA LEU A 70 -5.06 -40.49 -29.22
C LEU A 70 -5.17 -40.76 -27.72
N VAL A 71 -5.14 -42.01 -27.27
CA VAL A 71 -5.11 -42.37 -25.84
C VAL A 71 -3.83 -41.87 -25.18
N PHE A 72 -2.65 -42.06 -25.81
CA PHE A 72 -1.39 -41.54 -25.28
C PHE A 72 -1.38 -40.00 -25.23
N LEU A 73 -1.87 -39.34 -26.27
CA LEU A 73 -2.07 -37.88 -26.29
C LEU A 73 -3.06 -37.44 -25.20
N GLY A 74 -4.14 -38.19 -24.99
CA GLY A 74 -5.13 -37.97 -23.94
C GLY A 74 -4.49 -38.02 -22.55
N ILE A 75 -3.72 -39.07 -22.24
CA ILE A 75 -2.99 -39.22 -20.97
C ILE A 75 -1.98 -38.06 -20.78
N TYR A 76 -1.27 -37.66 -21.83
CA TYR A 76 -0.35 -36.52 -21.77
C TYR A 76 -1.06 -35.18 -21.54
N LEU A 77 -2.21 -34.96 -22.18
CA LEU A 77 -3.03 -33.77 -21.96
C LEU A 77 -3.71 -33.80 -20.58
N ASP A 78 -4.08 -34.97 -20.07
CA ASP A 78 -4.67 -35.18 -18.74
C ASP A 78 -3.68 -34.81 -17.63
N THR A 79 -2.43 -35.28 -17.71
CA THR A 79 -1.39 -34.92 -16.72
C THR A 79 -1.03 -33.44 -16.80
N MET A 80 -1.00 -32.85 -18.00
CA MET A 80 -0.79 -31.41 -18.18
C MET A 80 -1.95 -30.57 -17.60
N VAL A 81 -3.20 -31.00 -17.77
CA VAL A 81 -4.39 -30.33 -17.22
C VAL A 81 -4.38 -30.40 -15.70
N ARG A 82 -4.20 -31.60 -15.12
CA ARG A 82 -4.09 -31.80 -13.66
C ARG A 82 -3.00 -30.94 -13.04
N ALA A 83 -1.79 -30.97 -13.60
CA ALA A 83 -0.66 -30.18 -13.11
C ALA A 83 -0.91 -28.66 -13.10
N LYS A 84 -1.94 -28.17 -13.82
CA LYS A 84 -2.36 -26.77 -13.84
C LYS A 84 -3.61 -26.50 -12.99
N PHE A 85 -4.57 -27.43 -12.89
CA PHE A 85 -5.84 -27.23 -12.19
C PHE A 85 -5.90 -27.78 -10.76
N ASP A 86 -5.14 -28.84 -10.46
CA ASP A 86 -5.03 -29.43 -9.12
C ASP A 86 -4.02 -28.65 -8.24
N GLY A 87 -3.28 -27.71 -8.84
CA GLY A 87 -2.38 -26.76 -8.18
C GLY A 87 -2.76 -25.30 -8.47
N HIS A 88 -1.79 -24.39 -8.41
CA HIS A 88 -2.03 -22.98 -8.72
C HIS A 88 -2.25 -22.77 -10.23
N ILE A 89 -3.52 -22.56 -10.62
CA ILE A 89 -3.92 -22.24 -12.01
C ILE A 89 -3.18 -21.00 -12.52
N PHE A 90 -2.91 -20.04 -11.63
CA PHE A 90 -2.22 -18.80 -11.96
C PHE A 90 -1.13 -18.49 -10.94
N ASP A 91 -0.07 -17.85 -11.40
CA ASP A 91 0.73 -16.97 -10.55
C ASP A 91 -0.14 -15.76 -10.20
N LEU A 92 -0.46 -15.60 -8.91
CA LEU A 92 -1.35 -14.57 -8.40
C LEU A 92 -0.54 -13.47 -7.70
N PRO A 93 -0.63 -12.21 -8.16
CA PRO A 93 0.10 -11.11 -7.55
C PRO A 93 -0.39 -10.84 -6.13
N THR A 94 0.55 -10.50 -5.25
CA THR A 94 0.25 -10.09 -3.88
C THR A 94 -0.57 -8.79 -3.87
N VAL A 95 -1.78 -8.80 -3.28
CA VAL A 95 -2.69 -7.63 -3.23
C VAL A 95 -2.47 -6.81 -1.96
N VAL A 96 -2.38 -5.48 -2.09
CA VAL A 96 -2.11 -4.56 -0.98
C VAL A 96 -3.34 -3.70 -0.68
N TYR A 97 -3.75 -3.70 0.59
CA TYR A 97 -4.83 -2.88 1.14
C TYR A 97 -4.30 -1.87 2.16
N ALA A 98 -5.00 -0.73 2.30
CA ALA A 98 -4.79 0.30 3.32
C ALA A 98 -5.14 -0.21 4.73
N ARG A 99 -5.11 0.69 5.73
CA ARG A 99 -5.74 0.40 7.03
C ARG A 99 -7.23 0.11 6.85
N VAL A 100 -7.78 -0.75 7.68
CA VAL A 100 -9.22 -0.79 7.97
C VAL A 100 -9.58 0.50 8.72
N LEU A 101 -10.81 1.00 8.58
CA LEU A 101 -11.36 2.01 9.50
C LEU A 101 -12.37 1.33 10.43
N ASP A 102 -11.95 1.13 11.67
CA ASP A 102 -12.84 0.72 12.75
C ASP A 102 -13.52 1.97 13.33
N LEU A 103 -14.85 1.94 13.40
CA LEU A 103 -15.70 3.00 13.95
C LEU A 103 -16.50 2.46 15.13
N ALA A 104 -16.59 3.24 16.20
CA ALA A 104 -17.46 2.97 17.35
C ALA A 104 -18.12 4.26 17.86
N PRO A 105 -19.25 4.18 18.59
CA PRO A 105 -19.79 5.31 19.37
C PRO A 105 -18.70 5.94 20.25
N GLY A 106 -18.59 7.28 20.22
CA GLY A 106 -17.55 8.05 20.91
C GLY A 106 -16.23 8.21 20.12
N SER A 107 -16.16 7.79 18.85
CA SER A 107 -14.96 7.99 18.02
C SER A 107 -14.78 9.46 17.62
N GLU A 108 -13.57 10.01 17.81
CA GLU A 108 -13.15 11.37 17.39
C GLU A 108 -13.04 11.55 15.85
N VAL A 109 -13.89 10.87 15.07
CA VAL A 109 -13.99 11.00 13.60
C VAL A 109 -15.12 11.98 13.28
N THR A 110 -14.77 13.10 12.68
CA THR A 110 -15.76 14.12 12.29
C THR A 110 -16.55 13.71 11.04
N ILE A 111 -17.75 14.29 10.84
CA ILE A 111 -18.55 14.06 9.63
C ILE A 111 -17.83 14.50 8.34
N GLU A 112 -16.93 15.49 8.41
CA GLU A 112 -16.13 15.91 7.26
C GLU A 112 -15.00 14.90 6.94
N GLU A 113 -14.34 14.36 7.96
CA GLU A 113 -13.34 13.30 7.78
C GLU A 113 -13.98 12.01 7.27
N MET A 114 -15.17 11.64 7.75
CA MET A 114 -15.89 10.47 7.23
C MET A 114 -16.26 10.65 5.75
N ARG A 115 -16.67 11.87 5.33
CA ARG A 115 -16.86 12.17 3.90
C ARG A 115 -15.56 12.01 3.11
N LYS A 116 -14.44 12.55 3.61
CA LYS A 116 -13.11 12.40 2.96
C LYS A 116 -12.70 10.93 2.86
N GLU A 117 -12.97 10.10 3.86
CA GLU A 117 -12.71 8.66 3.82
C GLU A 117 -13.54 8.00 2.70
N LEU A 118 -14.86 8.26 2.66
CA LEU A 118 -15.78 7.74 1.65
C LEU A 118 -15.42 8.19 0.23
N ASP A 119 -15.08 9.46 0.05
CA ASP A 119 -14.68 10.03 -1.25
C ASP A 119 -13.35 9.41 -1.74
N VAL A 120 -12.38 9.20 -0.85
CA VAL A 120 -11.12 8.50 -1.20
C VAL A 120 -11.35 6.99 -1.41
N LEU A 121 -12.34 6.37 -0.75
CA LEU A 121 -12.82 5.02 -1.03
C LEU A 121 -13.74 4.94 -2.28
N HIS A 122 -13.93 6.04 -3.01
CA HIS A 122 -14.77 6.13 -4.20
C HIS A 122 -16.22 5.66 -3.96
N TYR A 123 -16.80 5.97 -2.80
CA TYR A 123 -18.25 5.86 -2.58
C TYR A 123 -18.98 6.93 -3.40
N ARG A 124 -20.10 6.56 -4.03
CA ARG A 124 -20.96 7.49 -4.80
C ARG A 124 -21.92 8.23 -3.86
N LYS A 125 -21.87 9.56 -3.87
CA LYS A 125 -22.85 10.39 -3.16
C LYS A 125 -24.17 10.45 -3.95
N VAL A 126 -25.27 10.02 -3.32
CA VAL A 126 -26.62 9.94 -3.91
C VAL A 126 -27.68 10.53 -2.96
N ARG A 127 -28.93 10.66 -3.44
CA ARG A 127 -30.07 11.13 -2.62
C ARG A 127 -30.65 10.05 -1.69
N SER A 128 -30.57 8.79 -2.10
CA SER A 128 -31.06 7.61 -1.39
C SER A 128 -30.15 6.44 -1.83
N PRO A 129 -29.29 5.90 -0.94
CA PRO A 129 -28.47 4.74 -1.21
C PRO A 129 -29.34 3.53 -1.50
N ARG A 130 -28.99 2.76 -2.53
CA ARG A 130 -29.68 1.51 -2.90
C ARG A 130 -28.73 0.38 -3.30
N ARG A 131 -27.42 0.64 -3.32
CA ARG A 131 -26.37 -0.32 -3.70
C ARG A 131 -25.13 -0.16 -2.81
N PRO A 132 -24.33 -1.22 -2.61
CA PRO A 132 -23.01 -1.12 -2.01
C PRO A 132 -22.15 0.00 -2.64
N GLY A 133 -21.39 0.69 -1.80
CA GLY A 133 -20.55 1.80 -2.25
C GLY A 133 -21.33 3.09 -2.56
N GLU A 134 -22.58 3.23 -2.07
CA GLU A 134 -23.36 4.47 -2.15
C GLU A 134 -23.54 5.10 -0.75
N TYR A 135 -23.62 6.43 -0.70
CA TYR A 135 -23.89 7.18 0.54
C TYR A 135 -24.78 8.42 0.32
N SER A 136 -25.55 8.79 1.33
CA SER A 136 -26.19 10.11 1.45
C SER A 136 -25.64 10.84 2.69
N ALA A 137 -25.68 12.18 2.70
CA ALA A 137 -25.12 12.96 3.80
C ALA A 137 -25.89 14.25 4.05
N SER A 138 -26.31 14.42 5.31
CA SER A 138 -26.92 15.63 5.87
C SER A 138 -25.91 16.39 6.74
N SER A 139 -26.34 17.40 7.50
CA SER A 139 -25.50 18.16 8.43
C SER A 139 -24.91 17.32 9.57
N GLY A 140 -25.70 16.41 10.15
CA GLY A 140 -25.31 15.58 11.31
C GLY A 140 -25.48 14.07 11.11
N LYS A 141 -25.78 13.60 9.90
CA LYS A 141 -25.87 12.16 9.60
C LYS A 141 -25.27 11.79 8.24
N ILE A 142 -24.71 10.59 8.16
CA ILE A 142 -24.34 9.91 6.91
C ILE A 142 -25.06 8.57 6.85
N GLU A 143 -25.80 8.33 5.78
CA GLU A 143 -26.35 7.03 5.43
C GLU A 143 -25.42 6.37 4.42
N LEU A 144 -25.06 5.10 4.58
CA LEU A 144 -24.28 4.38 3.57
C LEU A 144 -24.64 2.90 3.51
N ILE A 145 -24.31 2.27 2.38
CA ILE A 145 -24.30 0.81 2.25
C ILE A 145 -22.83 0.38 2.14
N ARG A 146 -22.27 -0.04 3.29
CA ARG A 146 -20.87 -0.48 3.43
C ARG A 146 -20.66 -1.72 2.59
N ARG A 147 -19.58 -1.79 1.80
CA ARG A 147 -19.36 -2.87 0.82
C ARG A 147 -19.04 -4.22 1.46
N ALA A 148 -19.61 -5.31 0.95
CA ALA A 148 -19.18 -6.67 1.31
C ALA A 148 -17.66 -6.83 1.14
N PHE A 149 -16.99 -7.36 2.17
CA PHE A 149 -15.53 -7.47 2.21
C PHE A 149 -15.07 -8.58 3.15
N GLU A 150 -13.93 -9.20 2.83
CA GLU A 150 -13.30 -10.23 3.66
C GLU A 150 -12.16 -9.62 4.46
N PHE A 151 -12.43 -9.35 5.74
CA PHE A 151 -11.55 -8.71 6.71
C PHE A 151 -10.48 -9.68 7.27
N GLU A 152 -9.67 -9.21 8.22
CA GLU A 152 -8.60 -9.98 8.85
C GLU A 152 -9.12 -11.30 9.49
N ASP A 153 -10.32 -11.26 10.05
CA ASP A 153 -11.03 -12.31 10.80
C ASP A 153 -12.08 -13.09 10.00
N GLY A 154 -12.62 -12.56 8.89
CA GLY A 154 -13.57 -13.28 8.05
C GLY A 154 -14.37 -12.43 7.05
N PRO A 155 -15.24 -13.05 6.23
CA PRO A 155 -16.16 -12.36 5.34
C PRO A 155 -17.28 -11.65 6.12
N GLU A 156 -17.48 -10.36 5.84
CA GLU A 156 -18.72 -9.66 6.17
C GLU A 156 -19.51 -9.34 4.88
N PRO A 157 -20.84 -9.55 4.85
CA PRO A 157 -21.70 -9.02 3.80
C PRO A 157 -21.71 -7.49 3.84
N ASP A 158 -22.34 -6.86 2.86
CA ASP A 158 -22.66 -5.44 2.91
C ASP A 158 -23.60 -5.11 4.09
N ARG A 159 -23.64 -3.83 4.47
CA ARG A 159 -24.49 -3.33 5.57
C ARG A 159 -25.03 -1.93 5.27
N HIS A 160 -26.35 -1.76 5.27
CA HIS A 160 -27.05 -0.48 5.20
C HIS A 160 -27.14 0.13 6.61
N VAL A 161 -26.46 1.25 6.80
CA VAL A 161 -26.24 1.87 8.12
C VAL A 161 -26.43 3.38 8.10
N MET A 162 -26.84 3.93 9.24
CA MET A 162 -26.91 5.36 9.53
C MET A 162 -25.89 5.71 10.62
N LEU A 163 -24.98 6.62 10.29
CA LEU A 163 -23.98 7.21 11.20
C LEU A 163 -24.47 8.57 11.68
N HIS A 164 -24.49 8.79 12.99
CA HIS A 164 -24.93 10.04 13.62
C HIS A 164 -23.74 10.78 14.22
N PHE A 165 -23.58 12.05 13.89
CA PHE A 165 -22.46 12.89 14.29
C PHE A 165 -22.93 14.13 15.05
N ASP A 166 -22.08 14.62 15.95
CA ASP A 166 -22.21 15.91 16.63
C ASP A 166 -20.90 16.73 16.51
N ALA A 167 -20.70 17.70 17.40
CA ALA A 167 -19.48 18.51 17.46
C ALA A 167 -18.27 17.79 18.09
N SER A 168 -18.45 16.61 18.70
CA SER A 168 -17.38 15.84 19.35
C SER A 168 -16.95 14.59 18.56
N GLY A 169 -17.84 14.03 17.72
CA GLY A 169 -17.48 12.92 16.82
C GLY A 169 -18.68 12.09 16.38
N LEU A 170 -18.44 10.79 16.19
CA LEU A 170 -19.45 9.78 15.86
C LEU A 170 -20.16 9.32 17.15
N GLN A 171 -21.45 9.62 17.30
CA GLN A 171 -22.22 9.34 18.51
C GLN A 171 -22.98 8.02 18.47
N ARG A 172 -23.51 7.63 17.30
CA ARG A 172 -24.35 6.43 17.16
C ARG A 172 -24.21 5.83 15.77
N ILE A 173 -24.24 4.50 15.72
CA ILE A 173 -24.24 3.67 14.50
C ILE A 173 -25.52 2.85 14.56
N GLN A 174 -26.41 2.99 13.58
CA GLN A 174 -27.67 2.24 13.50
C GLN A 174 -27.66 1.37 12.23
N SER A 175 -27.96 0.07 12.36
CA SER A 175 -28.33 -0.79 11.23
C SER A 175 -29.75 -0.46 10.79
N LEU A 176 -29.94 -0.20 9.49
CA LEU A 176 -31.25 0.08 8.91
C LEU A 176 -32.01 -1.20 8.53
N GLU A 177 -31.29 -2.30 8.28
CA GLU A 177 -31.84 -3.65 8.08
C GLU A 177 -32.46 -4.20 9.37
N GLN A 178 -31.73 -4.11 10.48
CA GLN A 178 -32.13 -4.69 11.78
C GLN A 178 -32.86 -3.69 12.67
N ASN A 179 -32.94 -2.41 12.27
CA ASN A 179 -33.43 -1.28 13.06
C ASN A 179 -32.84 -1.22 14.48
N ALA A 180 -31.55 -1.57 14.62
CA ALA A 180 -30.86 -1.76 15.88
C ALA A 180 -29.50 -1.04 15.90
N ASP A 181 -28.99 -0.73 17.09
CA ASP A 181 -27.72 -0.04 17.25
C ASP A 181 -26.53 -0.99 17.22
N LEU A 182 -25.45 -0.56 16.58
CA LEU A 182 -24.21 -1.31 16.44
C LEU A 182 -23.13 -0.71 17.34
N GLY A 183 -22.52 -1.56 18.19
CA GLY A 183 -21.37 -1.15 19.01
C GLY A 183 -20.12 -0.81 18.21
N PHE A 184 -20.01 -1.32 16.97
CA PHE A 184 -18.94 -0.98 16.04
C PHE A 184 -19.39 -1.15 14.57
N LEU A 185 -18.64 -0.53 13.65
CA LEU A 185 -18.71 -0.73 12.21
C LEU A 185 -17.30 -0.72 11.63
N ARG A 186 -17.02 -1.61 10.68
CA ARG A 186 -15.78 -1.58 9.90
C ARG A 186 -16.06 -1.10 8.48
N ILE A 187 -15.27 -0.15 7.99
CA ILE A 187 -15.25 0.25 6.59
C ILE A 187 -14.15 -0.54 5.87
N GLU A 188 -14.44 -1.01 4.65
CA GLU A 188 -13.50 -1.83 3.89
C GLU A 188 -12.25 -1.03 3.49
N PRO A 189 -11.04 -1.63 3.57
CA PRO A 189 -9.80 -0.91 3.31
C PRO A 189 -9.59 -0.68 1.81
N LYS A 190 -9.06 0.51 1.45
CA LYS A 190 -8.75 0.83 0.06
C LYS A 190 -7.69 -0.13 -0.51
N MET A 191 -7.97 -0.75 -1.66
CA MET A 191 -6.94 -1.43 -2.46
C MET A 191 -5.92 -0.37 -2.96
N LEU A 192 -4.67 -0.47 -2.50
CA LEU A 192 -3.58 0.44 -2.85
C LEU A 192 -2.87 0.01 -4.13
N GLY A 193 -2.91 -1.28 -4.45
CA GLY A 193 -2.30 -1.84 -5.65
C GLY A 193 -1.93 -3.31 -5.44
N MET A 194 -0.90 -3.75 -6.15
CA MET A 194 -0.33 -5.09 -6.03
C MET A 194 1.20 -4.97 -5.89
N LEU A 195 1.82 -5.92 -5.21
CA LEU A 195 3.27 -6.09 -5.21
C LEU A 195 3.66 -7.01 -6.35
N GLU A 196 4.25 -6.39 -7.36
CA GLU A 196 4.68 -7.03 -8.60
C GLU A 196 6.02 -7.76 -8.41
N LYS A 197 6.06 -9.01 -8.89
CA LYS A 197 7.22 -9.62 -9.52
C LYS A 197 7.17 -9.31 -11.03
N ASP A 198 8.23 -9.55 -11.79
CA ASP A 198 8.30 -9.28 -13.25
C ASP A 198 7.40 -10.21 -14.10
N VAL A 199 6.09 -10.14 -13.91
CA VAL A 199 5.07 -10.95 -14.59
C VAL A 199 4.37 -10.09 -15.65
N ALA A 200 4.32 -10.59 -16.90
CA ALA A 200 3.70 -9.87 -18.01
C ALA A 200 2.17 -9.77 -17.92
N GLU A 201 1.56 -10.59 -17.06
CA GLU A 201 0.12 -10.71 -16.85
C GLU A 201 -0.22 -10.40 -15.39
N THR A 202 -1.32 -9.69 -15.17
CA THR A 202 -1.78 -9.27 -13.85
C THR A 202 -3.28 -9.50 -13.76
N ARG A 203 -3.73 -10.07 -12.64
CA ARG A 203 -5.11 -10.51 -12.41
C ARG A 203 -5.46 -10.36 -10.93
N LEU A 204 -6.68 -9.92 -10.64
CA LEU A 204 -7.26 -9.90 -9.30
C LEU A 204 -8.20 -11.09 -9.20
N TYR A 205 -7.76 -12.16 -8.52
CA TYR A 205 -8.56 -13.38 -8.40
C TYR A 205 -9.80 -13.15 -7.56
N LEU A 206 -10.94 -13.62 -8.08
CA LEU A 206 -12.22 -13.69 -7.40
C LEU A 206 -12.76 -15.12 -7.47
N ARG A 207 -13.42 -15.60 -6.42
CA ARG A 207 -14.15 -16.88 -6.40
C ARG A 207 -15.46 -16.76 -7.20
N ARG A 208 -16.01 -17.87 -7.71
CA ARG A 208 -17.28 -17.92 -8.49
C ARG A 208 -18.41 -17.08 -7.88
N GLU A 209 -18.58 -17.18 -6.57
CA GLU A 209 -19.62 -16.50 -5.76
C GLU A 209 -19.47 -14.97 -5.74
N GLN A 210 -18.29 -14.44 -6.06
CA GLN A 210 -18.00 -13.01 -6.02
C GLN A 210 -18.26 -12.30 -7.36
N PHE A 211 -18.59 -13.05 -8.42
CA PHE A 211 -19.00 -12.49 -9.70
C PHE A 211 -20.51 -12.24 -9.71
N PRO A 212 -21.00 -11.06 -10.12
CA PRO A 212 -22.45 -10.83 -10.23
C PRO A 212 -23.08 -11.77 -11.25
N GLU A 213 -24.19 -12.42 -10.93
CA GLU A 213 -24.85 -13.38 -11.85
C GLU A 213 -25.20 -12.74 -13.21
N PHE A 214 -25.61 -11.47 -13.23
CA PHE A 214 -25.82 -10.73 -14.48
C PHE A 214 -24.59 -10.70 -15.42
N LEU A 215 -23.37 -10.72 -14.87
CA LEU A 215 -22.14 -10.81 -15.67
C LEU A 215 -22.00 -12.21 -16.29
N VAL A 216 -22.34 -13.24 -15.53
CA VAL A 216 -22.34 -14.64 -15.96
C VAL A 216 -23.39 -14.82 -17.06
N ASP A 217 -24.64 -14.43 -16.83
CA ASP A 217 -25.72 -14.45 -17.82
C ASP A 217 -25.33 -13.73 -19.12
N ALA A 218 -24.76 -12.53 -19.00
CA ALA A 218 -24.26 -11.77 -20.15
C ALA A 218 -23.17 -12.51 -20.91
N LEU A 219 -22.20 -13.12 -20.23
CA LEU A 219 -21.13 -13.89 -20.86
C LEU A 219 -21.68 -15.13 -21.58
N LEU A 220 -22.56 -15.89 -20.93
CA LEU A 220 -23.19 -17.09 -21.50
C LEU A 220 -24.06 -16.74 -22.72
N VAL A 221 -24.94 -15.74 -22.61
CA VAL A 221 -25.84 -15.32 -23.71
C VAL A 221 -25.09 -14.86 -24.97
N THR A 222 -23.85 -14.36 -24.80
CA THR A 222 -23.07 -13.72 -25.88
C THR A 222 -21.97 -14.60 -26.48
N GLU A 223 -21.32 -15.44 -25.68
CA GLU A 223 -20.19 -16.28 -26.12
C GLU A 223 -20.55 -17.79 -26.13
N ASP A 224 -21.34 -18.31 -25.18
CA ASP A 224 -21.65 -19.75 -25.08
C ASP A 224 -22.95 -20.08 -24.32
N ARG A 225 -24.08 -20.05 -25.02
CA ARG A 225 -25.43 -20.22 -24.44
C ARG A 225 -25.67 -21.60 -23.84
N ASP A 226 -25.07 -22.60 -24.47
CA ASP A 226 -25.33 -24.02 -24.20
C ASP A 226 -24.30 -24.57 -23.16
N PHE A 227 -23.54 -23.68 -22.50
CA PHE A 227 -22.33 -24.01 -21.70
C PHE A 227 -22.53 -25.09 -20.64
N TYR A 228 -23.58 -25.00 -19.83
CA TYR A 228 -23.86 -25.98 -18.77
C TYR A 228 -24.39 -27.32 -19.33
N GLN A 229 -24.73 -27.41 -20.62
CA GLN A 229 -25.40 -28.56 -21.25
C GLN A 229 -24.48 -29.44 -22.11
N HIS A 230 -23.28 -28.98 -22.48
CA HIS A 230 -22.35 -29.72 -23.35
C HIS A 230 -21.06 -30.14 -22.63
N ASP A 231 -20.43 -31.24 -23.05
CA ASP A 231 -19.17 -31.72 -22.46
C ASP A 231 -17.96 -30.97 -23.05
N GLY A 232 -17.74 -29.71 -22.68
CA GLY A 232 -16.61 -28.88 -23.13
C GLY A 232 -16.59 -28.46 -24.61
N VAL A 233 -17.31 -29.17 -25.48
CA VAL A 233 -17.43 -28.88 -26.92
C VAL A 233 -18.89 -29.01 -27.33
N SER A 234 -19.42 -28.00 -28.04
CA SER A 234 -20.78 -28.03 -28.60
C SER A 234 -20.75 -28.33 -30.11
N PRO A 235 -21.12 -29.56 -30.56
CA PRO A 235 -21.23 -29.88 -31.98
C PRO A 235 -22.30 -29.02 -32.67
N LEU A 236 -23.38 -28.70 -31.96
CA LEU A 236 -24.45 -27.82 -32.44
C LEU A 236 -23.92 -26.41 -32.72
N ALA A 237 -23.11 -25.83 -31.83
CA ALA A 237 -22.51 -24.52 -32.07
C ALA A 237 -21.53 -24.52 -33.26
N ILE A 238 -20.77 -25.61 -33.45
CA ILE A 238 -19.86 -25.79 -34.59
C ILE A 238 -20.64 -25.86 -35.91
N LEU A 239 -21.69 -26.68 -35.99
CA LEU A 239 -22.54 -26.82 -37.18
C LEU A 239 -23.30 -25.52 -37.50
N ARG A 240 -23.86 -24.86 -36.47
CA ARG A 240 -24.55 -23.56 -36.54
C ARG A 240 -23.62 -22.48 -37.11
N ALA A 241 -22.39 -22.37 -36.59
CA ALA A 241 -21.39 -21.43 -37.08
C ALA A 241 -20.90 -21.77 -38.51
N LEU A 242 -20.72 -23.05 -38.84
CA LEU A 242 -20.34 -23.49 -40.19
C LEU A 242 -21.39 -23.07 -41.23
N ALA A 243 -22.67 -23.34 -40.97
CA ALA A 243 -23.77 -22.97 -41.86
C ALA A 243 -23.88 -21.43 -42.04
N ALA A 244 -23.75 -20.66 -40.94
CA ALA A 244 -23.75 -19.20 -40.98
C ALA A 244 -22.56 -18.64 -41.80
N ASN A 245 -21.36 -19.19 -41.61
CA ASN A 245 -20.15 -18.73 -42.30
C ASN A 245 -20.16 -19.09 -43.79
N ILE A 246 -20.70 -20.25 -44.18
CA ILE A 246 -20.94 -20.61 -45.58
C ILE A 246 -21.92 -19.62 -46.22
N ARG A 247 -23.07 -19.37 -45.58
CA ARG A 247 -24.11 -18.45 -46.09
C ARG A 247 -23.61 -17.00 -46.22
N ALA A 248 -22.64 -16.59 -45.40
CA ALA A 248 -22.08 -15.24 -45.41
C ALA A 248 -20.82 -15.06 -46.27
N GLY A 249 -20.26 -16.15 -46.84
CA GLY A 249 -19.01 -16.12 -47.62
C GLY A 249 -17.74 -15.74 -46.83
N ARG A 250 -17.85 -15.58 -45.51
CA ARG A 250 -16.76 -15.18 -44.60
C ARG A 250 -17.07 -15.63 -43.17
N THR A 251 -16.05 -15.66 -42.31
CA THR A 251 -16.25 -15.94 -40.88
C THR A 251 -17.00 -14.79 -40.20
N VAL A 252 -18.27 -15.01 -39.87
CA VAL A 252 -19.15 -14.09 -39.14
C VAL A 252 -19.40 -14.58 -37.71
N GLN A 253 -19.60 -15.89 -37.52
CA GLN A 253 -19.88 -16.52 -36.23
C GLN A 253 -18.78 -17.50 -35.82
N GLY A 254 -18.42 -17.48 -34.54
CA GLY A 254 -17.56 -18.49 -33.92
C GLY A 254 -18.39 -19.64 -33.35
N GLY A 255 -17.92 -20.87 -33.50
CA GLY A 255 -18.45 -22.06 -32.85
C GLY A 255 -17.41 -22.61 -31.86
N SER A 256 -17.07 -21.83 -30.83
CA SER A 256 -16.03 -22.19 -29.85
C SER A 256 -16.50 -21.84 -28.45
N THR A 257 -16.61 -22.88 -27.63
CA THR A 257 -17.15 -22.86 -26.27
C THR A 257 -16.22 -22.15 -25.28
N LEU A 258 -16.74 -21.74 -24.12
CA LEU A 258 -15.92 -21.15 -23.05
C LEU A 258 -14.82 -22.12 -22.59
N THR A 259 -15.11 -23.42 -22.45
CA THR A 259 -14.10 -24.44 -22.11
C THR A 259 -12.99 -24.53 -23.18
N GLN A 260 -13.31 -24.40 -24.48
CA GLN A 260 -12.31 -24.30 -25.54
C GLN A 260 -11.52 -22.98 -25.49
N GLN A 261 -12.19 -21.85 -25.24
CA GLN A 261 -11.51 -20.56 -25.12
C GLN A 261 -10.53 -20.54 -23.94
N LEU A 262 -10.88 -21.18 -22.81
CA LEU A 262 -10.03 -21.39 -21.64
C LEU A 262 -8.84 -22.31 -21.97
N ALA A 263 -9.10 -23.46 -22.60
CA ALA A 263 -8.07 -24.41 -23.04
C ALA A 263 -7.03 -23.75 -23.97
N LYS A 264 -7.49 -22.87 -24.87
CA LYS A 264 -6.66 -22.06 -25.76
C LYS A 264 -5.79 -21.06 -25.00
N ASN A 265 -6.31 -20.38 -23.98
CA ASN A 265 -5.55 -19.38 -23.22
C ASN A 265 -4.49 -20.04 -22.31
N LEU A 266 -4.88 -21.05 -21.52
CA LEU A 266 -4.02 -21.62 -20.47
C LEU A 266 -2.92 -22.57 -20.97
N PHE A 267 -3.11 -23.26 -22.11
CA PHE A 267 -2.27 -24.40 -22.49
C PHE A 267 -1.66 -24.36 -23.89
N LEU A 268 -2.02 -23.38 -24.74
CA LEU A 268 -1.71 -23.43 -26.18
C LEU A 268 -1.08 -22.11 -26.71
N SER A 269 -0.17 -22.24 -27.67
CA SER A 269 0.47 -21.09 -28.32
C SER A 269 -0.51 -20.29 -29.19
N ARG A 270 -0.15 -19.05 -29.54
CA ARG A 270 -0.99 -18.16 -30.38
C ARG A 270 -1.02 -18.54 -31.88
N GLU A 271 -0.46 -19.69 -32.26
CA GLU A 271 -0.37 -20.18 -33.64
C GLU A 271 -1.75 -20.47 -34.27
N ARG A 272 -1.87 -20.28 -35.59
CA ARG A 272 -3.11 -20.54 -36.33
C ARG A 272 -3.06 -21.85 -37.11
N THR A 273 -2.99 -22.98 -36.40
CA THR A 273 -3.00 -24.33 -37.01
C THR A 273 -4.27 -25.12 -36.65
N LEU A 274 -4.72 -25.99 -37.56
CA LEU A 274 -5.83 -26.93 -37.29
C LEU A 274 -5.48 -27.91 -36.16
N TRP A 275 -4.22 -28.35 -36.08
CA TRP A 275 -3.75 -29.23 -35.01
C TRP A 275 -3.88 -28.59 -33.63
N ARG A 276 -3.58 -27.28 -33.49
CA ARG A 276 -3.84 -26.55 -32.25
C ARG A 276 -5.33 -26.57 -31.88
N LYS A 277 -6.24 -26.40 -32.85
CA LYS A 277 -7.70 -26.43 -32.59
C LYS A 277 -8.22 -27.84 -32.22
N ILE A 278 -7.59 -28.91 -32.72
CA ILE A 278 -7.86 -30.29 -32.27
C ILE A 278 -7.41 -30.48 -30.82
N ARG A 279 -6.21 -30.02 -30.45
CA ARG A 279 -5.73 -30.05 -29.05
C ARG A 279 -6.61 -29.20 -28.12
N GLU A 280 -7.04 -28.02 -28.57
CA GLU A 280 -7.98 -27.13 -27.87
C GLU A 280 -9.31 -27.84 -27.56
N ALA A 281 -9.88 -28.55 -28.54
CA ALA A 281 -11.09 -29.34 -28.34
C ALA A 281 -10.87 -30.51 -27.37
N TYR A 282 -9.76 -31.25 -27.50
CA TYR A 282 -9.49 -32.41 -26.63
C TYR A 282 -9.21 -31.99 -25.17
N ILE A 283 -8.46 -30.92 -24.95
CA ILE A 283 -8.26 -30.33 -23.61
C ILE A 283 -9.62 -29.87 -23.03
N ALA A 284 -10.51 -29.31 -23.85
CA ALA A 284 -11.84 -28.91 -23.37
C ALA A 284 -12.70 -30.11 -22.92
N LEU A 285 -12.66 -31.24 -23.64
CA LEU A 285 -13.30 -32.50 -23.18
C LEU A 285 -12.73 -32.97 -21.83
N ILE A 286 -11.40 -32.91 -21.67
CA ILE A 286 -10.70 -33.34 -20.46
C ILE A 286 -11.03 -32.43 -19.27
N LEU A 287 -11.12 -31.11 -19.49
CA LEU A 287 -11.49 -30.15 -18.44
C LEU A 287 -12.91 -30.41 -17.93
N ASP A 288 -13.90 -30.50 -18.81
CA ASP A 288 -15.31 -30.71 -18.44
C ASP A 288 -15.57 -32.11 -17.83
N TYR A 289 -14.77 -33.13 -18.20
CA TYR A 289 -14.80 -34.43 -17.54
C TYR A 289 -14.22 -34.44 -16.11
N ARG A 290 -13.40 -33.45 -15.73
CA ARG A 290 -12.68 -33.42 -14.44
C ARG A 290 -13.20 -32.39 -13.45
N TYR A 291 -13.61 -31.23 -13.91
CA TYR A 291 -13.92 -30.08 -13.07
C TYR A 291 -15.36 -29.63 -13.33
N ASN A 292 -16.06 -29.23 -12.28
CA ASN A 292 -17.42 -28.74 -12.44
C ASN A 292 -17.45 -27.44 -13.27
N LYS A 293 -18.62 -27.17 -13.87
CA LYS A 293 -18.85 -26.01 -14.74
C LYS A 293 -18.45 -24.69 -14.08
N ASP A 294 -18.72 -24.54 -12.79
CA ASP A 294 -18.40 -23.32 -12.06
C ASP A 294 -16.91 -23.11 -11.81
N ARG A 295 -16.09 -24.16 -11.63
CA ARG A 295 -14.62 -24.04 -11.57
C ARG A 295 -14.01 -23.72 -12.94
N ILE A 296 -14.58 -24.25 -14.01
CA ILE A 296 -14.20 -23.90 -15.40
C ILE A 296 -14.55 -22.43 -15.70
N LEU A 297 -15.76 -22.01 -15.34
CA LEU A 297 -16.24 -20.64 -15.48
C LEU A 297 -15.44 -19.66 -14.61
N GLU A 298 -15.16 -19.98 -13.35
CA GLU A 298 -14.31 -19.19 -12.46
C GLU A 298 -12.89 -19.01 -13.05
N ALA A 299 -12.28 -20.09 -13.54
CA ALA A 299 -10.98 -20.01 -14.21
C ALA A 299 -11.06 -19.11 -15.46
N TYR A 300 -12.11 -19.20 -16.26
CA TYR A 300 -12.32 -18.31 -17.42
C TYR A 300 -12.50 -16.83 -17.02
N LEU A 301 -13.34 -16.55 -16.03
CA LEU A 301 -13.65 -15.20 -15.53
C LEU A 301 -12.44 -14.49 -14.91
N ASN A 302 -11.44 -15.25 -14.46
CA ASN A 302 -10.16 -14.75 -13.95
C ASN A 302 -9.03 -14.74 -15.00
N GLU A 303 -9.11 -15.56 -16.05
CA GLU A 303 -8.07 -15.69 -17.08
C GLU A 303 -8.27 -14.77 -18.29
N VAL A 304 -9.50 -14.40 -18.63
CA VAL A 304 -9.75 -13.66 -19.88
C VAL A 304 -9.02 -12.32 -19.90
N TYR A 305 -8.08 -12.17 -20.84
CA TYR A 305 -7.43 -10.88 -21.14
C TYR A 305 -8.51 -9.85 -21.50
N LEU A 306 -8.47 -8.68 -20.86
CA LEU A 306 -9.47 -7.62 -21.02
C LEU A 306 -8.87 -6.23 -21.24
N GLY A 307 -7.58 -6.03 -21.02
CA GLY A 307 -6.95 -4.72 -21.22
C GLY A 307 -5.44 -4.70 -21.01
N GLN A 308 -4.86 -3.50 -21.09
CA GLN A 308 -3.44 -3.25 -20.84
C GLN A 308 -3.32 -2.06 -19.90
N SER A 309 -2.55 -2.20 -18.82
CA SER A 309 -2.23 -1.15 -17.85
C SER A 309 -0.73 -0.87 -17.92
N GLU A 310 -0.33 0.20 -18.59
CA GLU A 310 1.06 0.49 -18.96
C GLU A 310 1.78 -0.72 -19.60
N ARG A 311 2.62 -1.43 -18.84
CA ARG A 311 3.39 -2.61 -19.28
C ARG A 311 2.71 -3.95 -18.98
N GLN A 312 1.67 -3.98 -18.15
CA GLN A 312 0.98 -5.19 -17.69
C GLN A 312 -0.23 -5.53 -18.56
N SER A 313 -0.35 -6.80 -18.96
CA SER A 313 -1.60 -7.36 -19.49
C SER A 313 -2.60 -7.55 -18.34
N VAL A 314 -3.81 -6.99 -18.47
CA VAL A 314 -4.87 -7.10 -17.46
C VAL A 314 -5.82 -8.24 -17.83
N HIS A 315 -5.84 -9.25 -16.95
CA HIS A 315 -6.67 -10.45 -17.08
C HIS A 315 -7.72 -10.49 -15.96
N GLY A 316 -8.88 -11.05 -16.30
CA GLY A 316 -10.00 -11.26 -15.40
C GLY A 316 -10.89 -10.02 -15.17
N PHE A 317 -12.20 -10.26 -15.04
CA PHE A 317 -13.19 -9.18 -14.89
C PHE A 317 -12.98 -8.35 -13.61
N GLY A 318 -12.49 -8.98 -12.52
CA GLY A 318 -12.22 -8.30 -11.26
C GLY A 318 -11.21 -7.16 -11.37
N LEU A 319 -10.14 -7.34 -12.16
CA LEU A 319 -9.14 -6.31 -12.39
C LEU A 319 -9.54 -5.35 -13.52
N ALA A 320 -10.26 -5.82 -14.54
CA ALA A 320 -10.80 -4.97 -15.60
C ALA A 320 -11.80 -3.94 -15.06
N ALA A 321 -12.61 -4.29 -14.07
CA ALA A 321 -13.51 -3.35 -13.37
C ALA A 321 -12.73 -2.19 -12.73
N ARG A 322 -11.64 -2.51 -12.01
CA ARG A 322 -10.74 -1.52 -11.41
C ARG A 322 -10.07 -0.64 -12.48
N LEU A 323 -9.55 -1.25 -13.55
CA LEU A 323 -8.90 -0.53 -14.64
C LEU A 323 -9.85 0.48 -15.31
N TYR A 324 -11.01 0.03 -15.77
CA TYR A 324 -11.88 0.86 -16.61
C TYR A 324 -12.80 1.79 -15.82
N PHE A 325 -13.21 1.42 -14.60
CA PHE A 325 -14.21 2.16 -13.82
C PHE A 325 -13.73 2.60 -12.43
N GLY A 326 -12.58 2.11 -11.94
CA GLY A 326 -12.10 2.33 -10.55
C GLY A 326 -12.85 1.53 -9.47
N LEU A 327 -14.01 0.98 -9.82
CA LEU A 327 -14.93 0.30 -8.91
C LEU A 327 -14.61 -1.20 -8.72
N PRO A 328 -15.02 -1.82 -7.60
CA PRO A 328 -15.18 -3.26 -7.50
C PRO A 328 -16.15 -3.79 -8.56
N LEU A 329 -15.99 -5.05 -8.96
CA LEU A 329 -16.83 -5.68 -9.98
C LEU A 329 -18.32 -5.72 -9.58
N GLN A 330 -18.58 -5.84 -8.27
CA GLN A 330 -19.92 -5.97 -7.68
C GLN A 330 -20.73 -4.67 -7.73
N GLU A 331 -20.09 -3.52 -7.98
CA GLU A 331 -20.77 -2.22 -8.11
C GLU A 331 -21.05 -1.82 -9.55
N LEU A 332 -20.48 -2.53 -10.53
CA LEU A 332 -20.66 -2.17 -11.93
C LEU A 332 -22.12 -2.30 -12.35
N ARG A 333 -22.61 -1.29 -13.07
CA ARG A 333 -23.97 -1.30 -13.61
C ARG A 333 -24.08 -2.29 -14.75
N ILE A 334 -25.31 -2.67 -15.10
CA ILE A 334 -25.61 -3.54 -16.25
C ILE A 334 -24.96 -3.04 -17.55
N ASP A 335 -24.89 -1.72 -17.77
CA ASP A 335 -24.22 -1.10 -18.92
C ASP A 335 -22.69 -1.24 -18.89
N GLN A 336 -22.07 -1.34 -17.72
CA GLN A 336 -20.63 -1.50 -17.53
C GLN A 336 -20.22 -2.98 -17.55
N LEU A 337 -21.03 -3.88 -16.98
CA LEU A 337 -20.85 -5.33 -17.07
C LEU A 337 -20.99 -5.81 -18.53
N ALA A 338 -22.01 -5.33 -19.26
CA ALA A 338 -22.19 -5.59 -20.69
C ALA A 338 -21.04 -5.05 -21.55
N LEU A 339 -20.36 -3.97 -21.12
CA LEU A 339 -19.17 -3.44 -21.79
C LEU A 339 -18.03 -4.45 -21.67
N LEU A 340 -17.68 -4.88 -20.45
CA LEU A 340 -16.58 -5.84 -20.23
C LEU A 340 -16.83 -7.17 -20.96
N VAL A 341 -18.06 -7.70 -20.92
CA VAL A 341 -18.43 -8.90 -21.70
C VAL A 341 -18.31 -8.64 -23.20
N GLY A 342 -18.75 -7.47 -23.68
CA GLY A 342 -18.58 -7.05 -25.06
C GLY A 342 -17.12 -7.08 -25.53
N MET A 343 -16.18 -6.72 -24.64
CA MET A 343 -14.74 -6.69 -24.92
C MET A 343 -14.10 -8.06 -25.12
N VAL A 344 -14.60 -9.12 -24.47
CA VAL A 344 -14.05 -10.50 -24.50
C VAL A 344 -13.66 -10.96 -25.92
N LYS A 345 -14.56 -10.72 -26.89
CA LYS A 345 -14.39 -11.07 -28.31
C LYS A 345 -13.14 -10.44 -28.98
N GLY A 346 -12.62 -9.33 -28.45
CA GLY A 346 -11.46 -8.64 -29.00
C GLY A 346 -11.08 -7.40 -28.19
N PRO A 347 -10.42 -7.53 -27.02
CA PRO A 347 -10.26 -6.44 -26.05
C PRO A 347 -9.44 -5.25 -26.57
N SER A 348 -8.47 -5.50 -27.45
CA SER A 348 -7.69 -4.45 -28.11
C SER A 348 -8.47 -3.73 -29.23
N TYR A 349 -9.52 -4.35 -29.78
CA TYR A 349 -10.36 -3.81 -30.86
C TYR A 349 -11.59 -3.07 -30.32
N TYR A 350 -12.17 -3.57 -29.23
CA TYR A 350 -13.22 -2.95 -28.43
C TYR A 350 -12.64 -2.24 -27.18
N ASN A 351 -11.47 -1.62 -27.32
CA ASN A 351 -10.85 -0.89 -26.22
C ASN A 351 -11.57 0.46 -26.04
N PRO A 352 -12.24 0.74 -24.89
CA PRO A 352 -13.10 1.91 -24.75
C PRO A 352 -12.35 3.25 -24.80
N VAL A 353 -11.04 3.24 -24.49
CA VAL A 353 -10.17 4.45 -24.53
C VAL A 353 -9.78 4.80 -25.96
N ARG A 354 -9.42 3.79 -26.77
CA ARG A 354 -8.91 3.98 -28.14
C ARG A 354 -10.03 3.99 -29.19
N HIS A 355 -11.10 3.26 -28.94
CA HIS A 355 -12.17 2.97 -29.90
C HIS A 355 -13.56 3.05 -29.22
N PRO A 356 -13.95 4.21 -28.66
CA PRO A 356 -15.19 4.35 -27.89
C PRO A 356 -16.43 3.93 -28.68
N GLU A 357 -16.63 4.43 -29.91
CA GLU A 357 -17.84 4.13 -30.71
C GLU A 357 -18.04 2.63 -30.96
N ARG A 358 -17.01 1.91 -31.44
CA ARG A 358 -17.09 0.44 -31.62
C ARG A 358 -17.36 -0.31 -30.33
N THR A 359 -16.87 0.23 -29.22
CA THR A 359 -17.07 -0.35 -27.89
C THR A 359 -18.50 -0.10 -27.41
N LYS A 360 -19.08 1.06 -27.70
CA LYS A 360 -20.50 1.39 -27.47
C LYS A 360 -21.41 0.49 -28.31
N GLU A 361 -21.19 0.39 -29.62
CA GLU A 361 -21.94 -0.52 -30.51
C GLU A 361 -21.93 -1.97 -29.99
N ARG A 362 -20.77 -2.45 -29.52
CA ARG A 362 -20.63 -3.81 -28.96
C ARG A 362 -21.31 -3.96 -27.60
N ARG A 363 -21.26 -2.95 -26.72
CA ARG A 363 -21.97 -2.88 -25.43
C ARG A 363 -23.49 -2.89 -25.64
N ASP A 364 -23.97 -2.07 -26.56
CA ASP A 364 -25.40 -1.96 -26.92
C ASP A 364 -25.92 -3.26 -27.57
N LEU A 365 -25.09 -3.95 -28.35
CA LEU A 365 -25.40 -5.29 -28.88
C LEU A 365 -25.52 -6.35 -27.76
N VAL A 366 -24.65 -6.34 -26.75
CA VAL A 366 -24.74 -7.25 -25.59
C VAL A 366 -26.03 -7.00 -24.81
N LEU A 367 -26.35 -5.73 -24.51
CA LEU A 367 -27.60 -5.34 -23.86
C LEU A 367 -28.84 -5.80 -24.66
N ARG A 368 -28.80 -5.72 -25.99
CA ARG A 368 -29.90 -6.18 -26.86
C ARG A 368 -30.09 -7.69 -26.83
N LEU A 369 -28.99 -8.46 -26.83
CA LEU A 369 -29.03 -9.92 -26.75
C LEU A 369 -29.58 -10.40 -25.39
N LEU A 370 -29.29 -9.67 -24.32
CA LEU A 370 -29.84 -9.92 -22.98
C LEU A 370 -31.35 -9.63 -22.90
N MET A 371 -31.79 -8.51 -23.48
CA MET A 371 -33.23 -8.18 -23.59
C MET A 371 -33.99 -9.21 -24.44
N GLN A 372 -33.36 -9.73 -25.51
CA GLN A 372 -33.92 -10.81 -26.34
C GLN A 372 -33.94 -12.19 -25.67
N GLN A 373 -33.48 -12.32 -24.43
CA GLN A 373 -33.54 -13.53 -23.61
C GLN A 373 -34.20 -13.24 -22.24
N ASP A 374 -35.00 -12.17 -22.15
CA ASP A 374 -35.80 -11.75 -21.00
C ASP A 374 -35.03 -11.44 -19.69
N ILE A 375 -33.69 -11.45 -19.73
CA ILE A 375 -32.80 -11.07 -18.62
C ILE A 375 -32.81 -9.55 -18.37
N LEU A 376 -33.18 -8.76 -19.38
CA LEU A 376 -33.42 -7.31 -19.26
C LEU A 376 -34.82 -6.95 -19.75
N THR A 377 -35.57 -6.22 -18.93
CA THR A 377 -36.77 -5.53 -19.38
C THR A 377 -36.43 -4.42 -20.39
N ALA A 378 -37.37 -4.07 -21.27
CA ALA A 378 -37.19 -3.00 -22.26
C ALA A 378 -36.75 -1.67 -21.61
N SER A 379 -37.33 -1.29 -20.48
CA SER A 379 -36.93 -0.06 -19.77
C SER A 379 -35.51 -0.11 -19.21
N GLN A 380 -35.05 -1.27 -18.72
CA GLN A 380 -33.63 -1.43 -18.31
C GLN A 380 -32.69 -1.36 -19.52
N TYR A 381 -33.06 -1.95 -20.66
CA TYR A 381 -32.31 -1.88 -21.91
C TYR A 381 -32.16 -0.42 -22.40
N GLU A 382 -33.25 0.34 -22.46
CA GLU A 382 -33.26 1.76 -22.87
C GLU A 382 -32.42 2.64 -21.93
N GLN A 383 -32.56 2.46 -20.62
CA GLN A 383 -31.74 3.14 -19.61
C GLN A 383 -30.25 2.76 -19.66
N ALA A 384 -29.90 1.57 -20.15
CA ALA A 384 -28.52 1.10 -20.24
C ALA A 384 -27.84 1.54 -21.55
N VAL A 385 -28.56 1.51 -22.69
CA VAL A 385 -28.06 1.93 -24.01
C VAL A 385 -27.88 3.45 -24.09
N SER A 386 -28.79 4.22 -23.49
CA SER A 386 -28.72 5.70 -23.46
C SER A 386 -27.51 6.24 -22.69
N ARG A 387 -26.88 5.45 -21.81
CA ARG A 387 -25.71 5.88 -21.04
C ARG A 387 -24.43 5.95 -21.91
N PRO A 388 -23.52 6.91 -21.61
CA PRO A 388 -22.15 6.89 -22.12
C PRO A 388 -21.38 5.65 -21.61
N LEU A 389 -20.14 5.48 -22.06
CA LEU A 389 -19.28 4.38 -21.59
C LEU A 389 -18.84 4.54 -20.13
N ASP A 390 -18.78 5.79 -19.63
CA ASP A 390 -18.56 6.12 -18.21
C ASP A 390 -17.32 5.45 -17.60
N ILE A 391 -16.19 5.56 -18.31
CA ILE A 391 -14.87 5.06 -17.92
C ILE A 391 -14.03 6.14 -17.24
N GLN A 392 -12.96 5.75 -16.52
CA GLN A 392 -11.94 6.68 -16.02
C GLN A 392 -11.27 7.45 -17.18
N ASP A 393 -11.03 8.76 -17.02
CA ASP A 393 -10.30 9.60 -18.00
C ASP A 393 -8.86 9.12 -18.24
N ASN A 394 -8.23 8.58 -17.19
CA ASN A 394 -6.90 7.99 -17.23
C ASN A 394 -6.93 6.61 -16.53
N PRO A 395 -7.33 5.54 -17.25
CA PRO A 395 -7.51 4.20 -16.71
C PRO A 395 -6.26 3.64 -16.04
N LYS A 396 -6.38 3.36 -14.74
CA LYS A 396 -5.34 2.82 -13.89
C LYS A 396 -5.94 1.93 -12.81
N ILE A 397 -5.21 0.90 -12.42
CA ILE A 397 -5.65 -0.08 -11.43
C ILE A 397 -5.76 0.55 -10.03
N ALA A 398 -4.80 1.40 -9.65
CA ALA A 398 -4.75 2.09 -8.37
C ALA A 398 -3.87 3.37 -8.46
N SER A 399 -3.78 4.14 -7.37
CA SER A 399 -2.79 5.21 -7.25
C SER A 399 -1.46 4.64 -6.74
N ARG A 400 -0.33 5.07 -7.29
CA ARG A 400 1.01 4.60 -6.85
C ARG A 400 1.45 5.34 -5.59
N GLN A 401 1.73 4.63 -4.49
CA GLN A 401 2.47 5.15 -3.32
C GLN A 401 3.88 4.52 -3.25
N PRO A 402 4.79 4.78 -4.21
CA PRO A 402 6.04 4.03 -4.34
C PRO A 402 6.93 4.14 -3.11
N ALA A 403 6.97 5.33 -2.48
CA ALA A 403 7.71 5.57 -1.24
C ALA A 403 7.24 4.65 -0.09
N TYR A 404 5.93 4.48 0.08
CA TYR A 404 5.34 3.59 1.08
C TYR A 404 5.54 2.12 0.70
N PHE A 405 5.37 1.77 -0.58
CA PHE A 405 5.56 0.42 -1.09
C PHE A 405 7.02 -0.06 -0.94
N GLN A 406 8.01 0.84 -0.99
CA GLN A 406 9.41 0.51 -0.68
C GLN A 406 9.57 0.12 0.81
N GLN A 407 8.98 0.87 1.74
CA GLN A 407 9.00 0.50 3.16
C GLN A 407 8.25 -0.82 3.41
N LEU A 408 7.12 -1.04 2.74
CA LEU A 408 6.38 -2.29 2.79
C LEU A 408 7.23 -3.48 2.30
N LYS A 409 7.95 -3.33 1.17
CA LYS A 409 8.90 -4.34 0.66
C LYS A 409 10.02 -4.64 1.67
N ASN A 410 10.62 -3.61 2.29
CA ASN A 410 11.63 -3.77 3.35
C ASN A 410 11.08 -4.60 4.53
N GLU A 411 9.88 -4.26 5.00
CA GLU A 411 9.25 -4.92 6.14
C GLU A 411 8.81 -6.35 5.83
N LEU A 412 8.32 -6.64 4.63
CA LEU A 412 8.02 -8.02 4.21
C LEU A 412 9.28 -8.89 4.20
N GLN A 413 10.38 -8.38 3.62
CA GLN A 413 11.65 -9.09 3.61
C GLN A 413 12.19 -9.33 5.03
N GLN A 414 12.05 -8.36 5.93
CA GLN A 414 12.53 -8.46 7.32
C GLN A 414 11.65 -9.34 8.22
N LYS A 415 10.32 -9.24 8.11
CA LYS A 415 9.36 -9.81 9.07
C LYS A 415 8.73 -11.13 8.61
N VAL A 416 8.63 -11.34 7.30
CA VAL A 416 8.00 -12.52 6.68
C VAL A 416 9.06 -13.40 6.00
N GLY A 417 10.09 -12.78 5.41
CA GLY A 417 11.28 -13.46 4.89
C GLY A 417 10.94 -14.57 3.89
N ALA A 418 11.48 -15.76 4.10
CA ALA A 418 11.27 -16.92 3.23
C ALA A 418 9.81 -17.44 3.17
N ARG A 419 8.90 -16.97 4.04
CA ARG A 419 7.46 -17.25 3.94
C ARG A 419 6.74 -16.34 2.93
N PHE A 420 7.37 -15.24 2.51
CA PHE A 420 6.81 -14.35 1.49
C PHE A 420 7.06 -14.93 0.10
N GLN A 421 6.01 -15.53 -0.47
CA GLN A 421 5.97 -15.94 -1.87
C GLN A 421 5.08 -14.93 -2.60
N SER A 422 5.64 -14.13 -3.50
CA SER A 422 4.92 -13.04 -4.18
C SER A 422 3.75 -13.51 -5.04
N ASP A 423 3.81 -14.77 -5.47
CA ASP A 423 3.03 -15.34 -6.57
C ASP A 423 1.88 -16.24 -6.09
N SER A 424 1.70 -16.41 -4.77
CA SER A 424 0.65 -17.22 -4.15
C SER A 424 -0.61 -16.41 -3.79
N GLY A 425 -0.78 -15.20 -4.33
CA GLY A 425 -1.99 -14.39 -4.15
C GLY A 425 -2.14 -13.75 -2.77
N LEU A 426 -1.03 -13.57 -2.04
CA LEU A 426 -1.06 -13.06 -0.66
C LEU A 426 -1.84 -11.74 -0.52
N ARG A 427 -2.59 -11.60 0.56
CA ARG A 427 -3.37 -10.40 0.88
C ARG A 427 -2.71 -9.67 2.05
N LEU A 428 -2.29 -8.43 1.79
CA LEU A 428 -1.55 -7.59 2.72
C LEU A 428 -2.44 -6.46 3.23
N PHE A 429 -2.59 -6.39 4.54
CA PHE A 429 -3.17 -5.23 5.21
C PHE A 429 -2.03 -4.35 5.72
N THR A 430 -2.10 -3.06 5.40
CA THR A 430 -1.08 -2.08 5.76
C THR A 430 -1.62 -1.07 6.76
N THR A 431 -0.75 -0.22 7.28
CA THR A 431 -1.12 0.82 8.24
C THR A 431 -1.54 2.15 7.59
N LEU A 432 -1.38 2.26 6.27
CA LEU A 432 -1.56 3.50 5.51
C LEU A 432 -2.97 4.04 5.67
N ASP A 433 -3.06 5.31 6.03
CA ASP A 433 -4.29 6.07 6.08
C ASP A 433 -4.54 6.70 4.69
N PRO A 434 -5.59 6.28 3.97
CA PRO A 434 -5.81 6.73 2.60
C PRO A 434 -6.14 8.23 2.54
N VAL A 435 -6.72 8.81 3.60
CA VAL A 435 -6.97 10.25 3.72
C VAL A 435 -5.67 10.99 4.04
N SER A 436 -4.93 10.63 5.09
CA SER A 436 -3.68 11.32 5.44
C SER A 436 -2.65 11.26 4.30
N GLN A 437 -2.54 10.13 3.57
CA GLN A 437 -1.70 10.05 2.36
C GLN A 437 -2.15 11.05 1.29
N ALA A 438 -3.43 11.03 0.91
CA ALA A 438 -3.94 11.91 -0.15
C ALA A 438 -3.86 13.41 0.22
N MET A 439 -4.10 13.76 1.48
CA MET A 439 -3.99 15.14 1.96
C MET A 439 -2.53 15.61 2.02
N MET A 440 -1.58 14.72 2.35
CA MET A 440 -0.13 15.01 2.33
C MET A 440 0.40 15.20 0.91
N GLU A 441 0.03 14.31 -0.02
CA GLU A 441 0.35 14.42 -1.44
C GLU A 441 -0.17 15.73 -2.04
N LYS A 442 -1.42 16.08 -1.73
CA LYS A 442 -2.04 17.35 -2.13
C LYS A 442 -1.29 18.56 -1.58
N ALA A 443 -1.00 18.60 -0.28
CA ALA A 443 -0.29 19.70 0.36
C ALA A 443 1.10 19.93 -0.23
N ILE A 444 1.86 18.86 -0.50
CA ILE A 444 3.17 18.95 -1.17
C ILE A 444 3.00 19.47 -2.60
N THR A 445 2.11 18.87 -3.38
CA THR A 445 1.89 19.25 -4.80
C THR A 445 1.48 20.72 -4.95
N GLN A 446 0.64 21.24 -4.06
CA GLN A 446 0.18 22.62 -4.11
C GLN A 446 1.17 23.63 -3.50
N LYS A 447 1.96 23.24 -2.49
CA LYS A 447 2.82 24.17 -1.75
C LYS A 447 4.24 24.31 -2.29
N ILE A 448 4.82 23.26 -2.86
CA ILE A 448 6.18 23.33 -3.41
C ILE A 448 6.32 24.37 -4.53
N PRO A 449 5.41 24.48 -5.53
CA PRO A 449 5.48 25.54 -6.55
C PRO A 449 5.34 26.97 -6.01
N GLN A 450 4.80 27.15 -4.79
CA GLN A 450 4.75 28.45 -4.11
C GLN A 450 6.10 28.77 -3.46
N LEU A 451 6.80 27.76 -2.92
CA LEU A 451 8.09 27.87 -2.25
C LEU A 451 9.28 27.95 -3.23
N GLU A 452 9.17 27.32 -4.41
CA GLU A 452 10.17 27.40 -5.49
C GLU A 452 10.40 28.84 -5.99
N LYS A 453 9.41 29.74 -5.81
CA LYS A 453 9.56 31.19 -6.06
C LYS A 453 10.59 31.88 -5.15
N VAL A 454 10.99 31.25 -4.04
CA VAL A 454 11.99 31.76 -3.10
C VAL A 454 13.27 30.93 -3.15
N SER A 455 13.17 29.60 -3.20
CA SER A 455 14.34 28.71 -3.24
C SER A 455 15.01 28.60 -4.61
N GLY A 456 14.30 28.95 -5.68
CA GLY A 456 14.64 28.56 -7.05
C GLY A 456 14.21 27.12 -7.36
N GLU A 457 14.31 26.76 -8.63
CA GLU A 457 13.97 25.44 -9.18
C GLU A 457 14.79 24.31 -8.56
N GLY A 458 14.18 23.13 -8.43
CA GLY A 458 14.88 21.93 -7.92
C GLY A 458 14.80 21.77 -6.40
N LEU A 459 13.95 22.55 -5.73
CA LEU A 459 13.46 22.21 -4.39
C LEU A 459 12.80 20.83 -4.42
N GLU A 460 13.06 20.01 -3.43
CA GLU A 460 12.45 18.71 -3.24
C GLU A 460 11.88 18.57 -1.83
N ALA A 461 11.00 17.59 -1.64
CA ALA A 461 10.22 17.41 -0.44
C ALA A 461 10.18 15.95 0.02
N ALA A 462 10.09 15.74 1.33
CA ALA A 462 9.78 14.44 1.92
C ALA A 462 8.88 14.64 3.14
N ALA A 463 7.92 13.74 3.34
CA ALA A 463 7.06 13.75 4.51
C ALA A 463 6.73 12.33 5.00
N VAL A 464 6.62 12.18 6.32
CA VAL A 464 6.19 10.94 6.97
C VAL A 464 5.25 11.30 8.12
N ALA A 465 4.01 10.80 8.06
CA ALA A 465 3.06 10.86 9.16
C ALA A 465 2.97 9.47 9.82
N VAL A 466 3.11 9.42 11.14
CA VAL A 466 3.02 8.19 11.93
C VAL A 466 2.04 8.37 13.09
N ASP A 467 1.31 7.32 13.44
CA ASP A 467 0.45 7.28 14.60
C ASP A 467 1.26 7.58 15.87
N ARG A 468 0.81 8.55 16.66
CA ARG A 468 1.55 8.98 17.86
C ARG A 468 1.63 7.89 18.90
N ARG A 469 0.63 7.00 19.00
CA ARG A 469 0.55 5.95 20.02
C ARG A 469 1.17 4.63 19.54
N THR A 470 0.81 4.19 18.33
CA THR A 470 1.16 2.86 17.82
C THR A 470 2.41 2.82 16.94
N GLY A 471 2.93 3.96 16.48
CA GLY A 471 4.05 4.02 15.53
C GLY A 471 3.68 3.60 14.09
N GLU A 472 2.41 3.28 13.86
CA GLU A 472 1.91 2.86 12.55
C GLU A 472 2.03 3.98 11.51
N ILE A 473 2.63 3.70 10.36
CA ILE A 473 2.91 4.71 9.34
C ILE A 473 1.61 5.03 8.60
N ARG A 474 1.07 6.24 8.80
CA ARG A 474 -0.19 6.70 8.21
C ARG A 474 0.01 7.30 6.83
N ALA A 475 1.12 7.99 6.57
CA ALA A 475 1.47 8.50 5.24
C ALA A 475 2.98 8.54 5.00
N MET A 476 3.42 8.39 3.75
CA MET A 476 4.81 8.57 3.32
C MET A 476 4.89 9.13 1.89
N VAL A 477 5.61 10.24 1.72
CA VAL A 477 5.88 10.89 0.43
C VAL A 477 7.39 11.16 0.29
N GLY A 478 7.99 10.67 -0.81
CA GLY A 478 9.45 10.66 -1.01
C GLY A 478 10.02 11.70 -1.98
N GLY A 479 9.18 12.58 -2.54
CA GLY A 479 9.56 13.63 -3.50
C GLY A 479 8.37 14.53 -3.82
N LYS A 480 8.59 15.70 -4.43
CA LYS A 480 7.50 16.61 -4.82
C LYS A 480 6.60 16.05 -5.92
N ARG A 481 7.14 15.13 -6.75
CA ARG A 481 6.40 14.39 -7.77
C ARG A 481 5.73 13.16 -7.13
N THR A 482 4.58 13.40 -6.51
CA THR A 482 3.76 12.35 -5.87
C THR A 482 3.44 11.23 -6.87
N GLY A 483 3.66 9.97 -6.48
CA GLY A 483 3.44 8.79 -7.34
C GLY A 483 4.53 8.49 -8.38
N TYR A 484 5.60 9.29 -8.48
CA TYR A 484 6.79 8.93 -9.26
C TYR A 484 7.64 7.90 -8.50
N ASP A 485 7.93 6.76 -9.14
CA ASP A 485 8.83 5.74 -8.60
C ASP A 485 10.30 6.09 -8.90
N GLY A 486 11.14 6.10 -7.88
CA GLY A 486 12.47 6.73 -7.91
C GLY A 486 13.05 6.97 -6.52
N PHE A 487 13.96 7.94 -6.39
CA PHE A 487 14.68 8.18 -5.13
C PHE A 487 13.75 8.64 -4.00
N ASN A 488 13.52 7.77 -3.03
CA ASN A 488 12.63 8.01 -1.90
C ASN A 488 13.32 8.75 -0.77
N ARG A 489 13.16 10.06 -0.73
CA ARG A 489 13.82 10.93 0.26
C ARG A 489 13.33 10.68 1.69
N ALA A 490 12.16 10.09 1.89
CA ALA A 490 11.66 9.73 3.23
C ALA A 490 12.46 8.60 3.91
N LEU A 491 13.01 7.67 3.11
CA LEU A 491 13.81 6.52 3.58
C LEU A 491 15.30 6.62 3.25
N ASN A 492 15.70 7.44 2.26
CA ASN A 492 17.05 7.38 1.68
C ASN A 492 17.80 8.72 1.68
N ALA A 493 17.14 9.86 1.92
CA ALA A 493 17.84 11.14 2.08
C ALA A 493 18.22 11.36 3.55
N SER A 494 19.39 10.85 3.94
CA SER A 494 19.98 11.20 5.24
C SER A 494 20.51 12.64 5.19
N ARG A 495 19.93 13.54 5.99
CA ARG A 495 20.24 14.98 6.00
C ARG A 495 20.42 15.51 7.43
N PRO A 496 21.28 16.53 7.67
CA PRO A 496 21.49 17.06 9.01
C PRO A 496 20.18 17.58 9.59
N ILE A 497 19.84 17.19 10.82
CA ILE A 497 18.53 17.51 11.42
C ILE A 497 18.47 18.91 12.05
N GLY A 498 19.64 19.52 12.27
CA GLY A 498 19.76 20.86 12.82
C GLY A 498 19.04 21.01 14.16
N SER A 499 18.29 22.11 14.31
CA SER A 499 17.51 22.39 15.53
C SER A 499 16.37 21.40 15.86
N LEU A 500 16.17 20.31 15.11
CA LEU A 500 15.31 19.19 15.52
C LEU A 500 15.91 18.30 16.62
N VAL A 501 17.23 18.32 16.86
CA VAL A 501 17.83 17.54 17.97
C VAL A 501 17.39 18.06 19.35
N LYS A 502 17.07 19.36 19.44
CA LYS A 502 17.05 20.08 20.71
C LYS A 502 16.11 19.46 21.76
N PRO A 503 14.87 19.04 21.44
CA PRO A 503 14.00 18.37 22.42
C PRO A 503 14.67 17.21 23.18
N ALA A 504 15.57 16.43 22.57
CA ALA A 504 16.31 15.38 23.27
C ALA A 504 17.30 15.94 24.32
N VAL A 505 18.00 17.05 24.01
CA VAL A 505 18.90 17.75 24.97
C VAL A 505 18.11 18.27 26.17
N TYR A 506 16.94 18.87 25.93
CA TYR A 506 16.10 19.42 27.00
C TYR A 506 15.40 18.31 27.79
N MET A 507 15.03 17.18 27.17
CA MET A 507 14.57 15.97 27.86
C MET A 507 15.66 15.40 28.78
N THR A 508 16.92 15.34 28.30
CA THR A 508 18.07 14.86 29.10
C THR A 508 18.25 15.69 30.39
N ALA A 509 17.93 16.99 30.33
CA ALA A 509 17.85 17.84 31.52
C ALA A 509 16.62 17.52 32.38
N LEU A 510 15.42 17.49 31.79
CA LEU A 510 14.14 17.29 32.50
C LEU A 510 13.98 15.88 33.11
N ALA A 511 14.85 14.93 32.76
CA ALA A 511 15.01 13.64 33.45
C ALA A 511 15.76 13.74 34.80
N GLN A 512 16.32 14.91 35.12
CA GLN A 512 17.03 15.22 36.37
C GLN A 512 16.24 16.28 37.17
N PRO A 513 15.06 15.94 37.72
CA PRO A 513 14.12 16.90 38.32
C PRO A 513 14.67 17.63 39.55
N ASP A 514 15.65 17.03 40.23
CA ASP A 514 16.38 17.63 41.35
C ASP A 514 17.22 18.87 40.94
N THR A 515 17.53 19.01 39.64
CA THR A 515 18.43 20.06 39.11
C THR A 515 17.76 20.93 38.04
N TYR A 516 16.94 20.34 37.16
CA TYR A 516 16.37 21.03 36.00
C TYR A 516 14.84 20.96 35.97
N THR A 517 14.24 22.13 35.75
CA THR A 517 12.81 22.33 35.57
C THR A 517 12.57 23.16 34.31
N LEU A 518 11.31 23.30 33.87
CA LEU A 518 10.97 24.24 32.79
C LEU A 518 11.33 25.69 33.13
N ALA A 519 11.44 26.04 34.41
CA ALA A 519 11.78 27.37 34.89
C ALA A 519 13.29 27.60 35.10
N THR A 520 14.13 26.56 35.06
CA THR A 520 15.58 26.68 35.30
C THR A 520 16.19 27.68 34.33
N THR A 521 17.02 28.58 34.85
CA THR A 521 17.64 29.65 34.06
C THR A 521 18.86 29.14 33.31
N LEU A 522 18.96 29.46 32.02
CA LEU A 522 20.09 29.16 31.15
C LEU A 522 20.73 30.45 30.63
N THR A 523 22.04 30.47 30.50
CA THR A 523 22.81 31.66 30.08
C THR A 523 22.94 31.76 28.56
N ASP A 524 22.43 32.85 27.97
CA ASP A 524 22.53 33.18 26.54
C ASP A 524 23.59 34.27 26.30
N GLU A 525 24.86 33.84 26.35
CA GLU A 525 26.07 34.66 26.23
C GLU A 525 27.14 33.90 25.44
N PRO A 526 28.08 34.59 24.74
CA PRO A 526 29.13 33.96 23.95
C PRO A 526 29.79 32.73 24.61
N ILE A 527 30.03 31.70 23.81
CA ILE A 527 30.80 30.53 24.21
C ILE A 527 31.78 30.16 23.09
N THR A 528 32.97 29.73 23.49
CA THR A 528 34.03 29.25 22.62
C THR A 528 34.54 27.94 23.18
N LEU A 529 34.50 26.88 22.38
CA LEU A 529 34.97 25.54 22.75
C LEU A 529 36.20 25.19 21.90
N GLN A 530 37.25 24.71 22.56
CA GLN A 530 38.44 24.19 21.88
C GLN A 530 38.23 22.70 21.53
N GLY A 531 38.55 22.34 20.29
CA GLY A 531 38.56 20.96 19.81
C GLY A 531 39.90 20.27 20.05
N SER A 532 39.89 18.94 20.01
CA SER A 532 41.07 18.08 20.26
C SER A 532 42.23 18.22 19.27
N GLN A 533 42.08 19.04 18.22
CA GLN A 533 43.12 19.37 17.23
C GLN A 533 43.35 20.88 17.14
N GLY A 534 43.11 21.64 18.22
CA GLY A 534 43.32 23.09 18.29
C GLY A 534 42.30 23.93 17.51
N SER A 535 41.34 23.30 16.84
CA SER A 535 40.23 23.98 16.16
C SER A 535 39.31 24.67 17.17
N VAL A 536 38.79 25.84 16.82
CA VAL A 536 37.98 26.67 17.73
C VAL A 536 36.54 26.76 17.23
N TRP A 537 35.57 26.41 18.08
CA TRP A 537 34.15 26.45 17.75
C TRP A 537 33.38 27.41 18.66
N SER A 538 32.92 28.52 18.08
CA SER A 538 32.13 29.54 18.77
C SER A 538 30.71 29.63 18.16
N PRO A 539 29.76 28.78 18.60
CA PRO A 539 28.39 28.81 18.08
C PRO A 539 27.68 30.12 18.41
N LYS A 540 26.84 30.59 17.49
CA LYS A 540 26.03 31.82 17.62
C LYS A 540 24.54 31.50 17.51
N ASN A 541 23.68 32.35 18.06
CA ASN A 541 22.25 32.29 17.81
C ASN A 541 21.92 32.70 16.37
N PHE A 542 20.80 32.19 15.83
CA PHE A 542 20.39 32.44 14.44
C PHE A 542 20.16 33.93 14.13
N ASP A 543 19.69 34.70 15.12
CA ASP A 543 19.49 36.15 15.01
C ASP A 543 20.70 36.98 15.44
N LEU A 544 21.85 36.33 15.69
CA LEU A 544 23.11 36.90 16.16
C LEU A 544 23.04 37.68 17.50
N LYS A 545 21.94 37.57 18.25
CA LYS A 545 21.72 38.26 19.52
C LYS A 545 21.91 37.34 20.72
N TYR A 546 22.40 37.93 21.80
CA TYR A 546 22.53 37.35 23.14
C TYR A 546 21.46 37.97 24.07
N ARG A 547 21.09 37.27 25.14
CA ARG A 547 19.92 37.62 25.97
C ARG A 547 20.17 37.61 27.47
N GLY A 548 21.36 37.23 27.93
CA GLY A 548 21.62 37.04 29.36
C GLY A 548 20.83 35.85 29.89
N GLU A 549 19.93 36.05 30.85
CA GLU A 549 19.19 34.95 31.49
C GLU A 549 17.92 34.56 30.71
N VAL A 550 17.84 33.30 30.28
CA VAL A 550 16.69 32.76 29.55
C VAL A 550 16.17 31.47 30.21
N PRO A 551 14.88 31.38 30.60
CA PRO A 551 14.30 30.16 31.16
C PRO A 551 14.33 28.99 30.16
N LEU A 552 14.52 27.77 30.67
CA LEU A 552 14.68 26.54 29.90
C LEU A 552 13.55 26.32 28.87
N TYR A 553 12.29 26.50 29.26
CA TYR A 553 11.15 26.39 28.33
C TYR A 553 11.24 27.41 27.18
N LEU A 554 11.64 28.65 27.48
CA LEU A 554 11.68 29.75 26.52
C LEU A 554 12.86 29.60 25.55
N SER A 555 13.99 29.09 26.04
CA SER A 555 15.15 28.77 25.21
C SER A 555 14.81 27.69 24.16
N LEU A 556 14.05 26.65 24.54
CA LEU A 556 13.55 25.66 23.58
C LEU A 556 12.49 26.27 22.63
N ALA A 557 11.54 27.05 23.16
CA ALA A 557 10.49 27.70 22.38
C ALA A 557 11.04 28.63 21.28
N LYS A 558 12.00 29.49 21.63
CA LYS A 558 12.72 30.36 20.69
C LYS A 558 13.84 29.63 19.93
N SER A 559 14.11 28.36 20.27
CA SER A 559 15.09 27.49 19.62
C SER A 559 16.54 28.04 19.66
N LEU A 560 16.94 28.68 20.76
CA LEU A 560 18.26 29.31 20.91
C LEU A 560 19.40 28.30 20.80
N ASN A 561 20.52 28.69 20.20
CA ASN A 561 21.67 27.79 19.98
C ASN A 561 22.55 27.74 21.21
N VAL A 562 22.96 28.91 21.70
CA VAL A 562 24.01 29.04 22.70
C VAL A 562 23.64 28.46 24.07
N PRO A 563 22.43 28.68 24.63
CA PRO A 563 22.03 28.05 25.89
C PRO A 563 21.84 26.54 25.73
N THR A 564 21.47 26.06 24.53
CA THR A 564 21.37 24.63 24.24
C THR A 564 22.74 23.95 24.23
N VAL A 565 23.79 24.63 23.73
CA VAL A 565 25.17 24.12 23.80
C VAL A 565 25.68 24.15 25.23
N LYS A 566 25.47 25.24 25.99
CA LYS A 566 25.84 25.30 27.42
C LYS A 566 25.15 24.20 28.23
N LEU A 567 23.85 23.98 28.03
CA LEU A 567 23.09 22.90 28.65
C LEU A 567 23.61 21.51 28.26
N GLY A 568 23.79 21.24 26.96
CA GLY A 568 24.33 19.96 26.49
C GLY A 568 25.72 19.64 27.02
N MET A 569 26.60 20.65 27.14
CA MET A 569 27.92 20.49 27.76
C MET A 569 27.83 20.20 29.26
N ALA A 570 26.90 20.84 29.99
CA ALA A 570 26.69 20.58 31.43
C ALA A 570 26.10 19.19 31.72
N LEU A 571 25.27 18.65 30.81
CA LEU A 571 24.71 17.29 30.89
C LEU A 571 25.70 16.20 30.43
N GLY A 572 26.67 16.57 29.61
CA GLY A 572 27.63 15.67 28.98
C GLY A 572 27.13 14.98 27.72
N ILE A 573 28.03 14.87 26.73
CA ILE A 573 27.78 14.19 25.44
C ILE A 573 27.23 12.75 25.62
N PRO A 574 27.72 11.91 26.55
CA PRO A 574 27.21 10.55 26.70
C PRO A 574 25.74 10.49 27.10
N GLN A 575 25.27 11.37 28.00
CA GLN A 575 23.88 11.30 28.48
C GLN A 575 22.89 11.68 27.38
N VAL A 576 23.18 12.76 26.63
CA VAL A 576 22.35 13.15 25.47
C VAL A 576 22.39 12.08 24.37
N THR A 577 23.52 11.37 24.20
CA THR A 577 23.63 10.23 23.27
C THR A 577 22.72 9.09 23.70
N ASN A 578 22.77 8.69 24.98
CA ASN A 578 21.92 7.64 25.54
C ASN A 578 20.42 7.99 25.41
N THR A 579 20.03 9.26 25.61
CA THR A 579 18.65 9.73 25.37
C THR A 579 18.24 9.64 23.90
N LEU A 580 19.12 9.98 22.96
CA LEU A 580 18.84 9.81 21.52
C LEU A 580 18.66 8.34 21.11
N GLU A 581 19.42 7.43 21.71
CA GLU A 581 19.26 5.98 21.52
C GLU A 581 17.95 5.46 22.10
N ALA A 582 17.59 5.90 23.31
CA ALA A 582 16.32 5.57 23.96
C ALA A 582 15.12 6.07 23.14
N LEU A 583 15.23 7.24 22.49
CA LEU A 583 14.23 7.75 21.54
C LEU A 583 14.16 6.95 20.22
N GLY A 584 15.18 6.15 19.91
CA GLY A 584 15.19 5.18 18.81
C GLY A 584 16.18 5.45 17.67
N ILE A 585 17.09 6.41 17.83
CA ILE A 585 18.23 6.59 16.91
C ILE A 585 19.28 5.49 17.17
N ARG A 586 20.04 5.08 16.15
CA ARG A 586 21.15 4.12 16.35
C ARG A 586 22.43 4.85 16.74
N ARG A 587 23.27 4.27 17.61
CA ARG A 587 24.50 4.90 18.09
C ARG A 587 25.50 5.26 16.99
N ASP A 588 25.53 4.48 15.90
CA ASP A 588 26.39 4.70 14.74
C ASP A 588 26.00 5.94 13.91
N GLU A 589 24.75 6.40 13.99
CA GLU A 589 24.31 7.67 13.37
C GLU A 589 24.75 8.91 14.20
N ILE A 590 25.12 8.72 15.48
CA ILE A 590 25.33 9.82 16.43
C ILE A 590 26.82 10.15 16.54
N ARG A 591 27.24 11.23 15.86
CA ARG A 591 28.59 11.78 16.02
C ARG A 591 28.73 12.46 17.39
N MET A 592 29.36 11.78 18.34
CA MET A 592 29.61 12.25 19.73
C MET A 592 30.61 13.42 19.80
N VAL A 593 30.19 14.62 19.40
CA VAL A 593 30.97 15.88 19.45
C VAL A 593 30.06 17.05 19.88
N PRO A 594 30.56 18.16 20.47
CA PRO A 594 29.71 19.24 20.99
C PRO A 594 28.68 19.85 20.01
N SER A 595 28.97 19.82 18.70
CA SER A 595 28.03 20.30 17.69
C SER A 595 26.78 19.42 17.51
N MET A 596 26.78 18.19 18.06
CA MET A 596 25.60 17.32 18.05
C MET A 596 24.39 17.97 18.73
N PHE A 597 24.59 18.85 19.73
CA PHE A 597 23.52 19.58 20.42
C PHE A 597 22.79 20.60 19.51
N LEU A 598 23.35 20.87 18.33
CA LEU A 598 22.71 21.66 17.26
C LEU A 598 22.38 20.82 16.01
N GLY A 599 22.50 19.49 16.08
CA GLY A 599 22.01 18.55 15.06
C GLY A 599 22.89 18.43 13.81
N THR A 600 24.21 18.42 13.99
CA THR A 600 25.19 18.24 12.89
C THR A 600 25.37 16.79 12.42
N PHE A 601 24.58 15.85 12.95
CA PHE A 601 24.49 14.49 12.43
C PHE A 601 23.24 14.36 11.54
N SER A 602 23.30 13.45 10.57
CA SER A 602 22.27 13.28 9.55
C SER A 602 21.30 12.17 9.90
N LEU A 603 20.01 12.36 9.60
CA LEU A 603 18.99 11.32 9.67
C LEU A 603 18.05 11.43 8.47
N THR A 604 17.36 10.34 8.16
CA THR A 604 16.22 10.32 7.24
C THR A 604 14.94 10.85 7.93
N PRO A 605 13.95 11.36 7.17
CA PRO A 605 12.64 11.72 7.73
C PRO A 605 11.96 10.60 8.51
N TYR A 606 12.12 9.34 8.09
CA TYR A 606 11.67 8.15 8.83
C TYR A 606 12.30 8.05 10.23
N GLN A 607 13.63 8.18 10.34
CA GLN A 607 14.33 8.14 11.63
C GLN A 607 13.96 9.33 12.54
N VAL A 608 13.74 10.51 11.96
CA VAL A 608 13.22 11.68 12.68
C VAL A 608 11.81 11.41 13.23
N SER A 609 10.91 10.83 12.44
CA SER A 609 9.58 10.43 12.91
C SER A 609 9.65 9.41 14.06
N GLN A 610 10.57 8.42 14.02
CA GLN A 610 10.74 7.48 15.14
C GLN A 610 11.14 8.20 16.44
N MET A 611 12.08 9.14 16.37
CA MET A 611 12.55 9.91 17.53
C MET A 611 11.43 10.75 18.16
N TYR A 612 10.62 11.42 17.33
CA TYR A 612 9.52 12.26 17.79
C TYR A 612 8.27 11.45 18.21
N GLN A 613 8.06 10.25 17.65
CA GLN A 613 7.04 9.31 18.12
C GLN A 613 7.32 8.91 19.58
N THR A 614 8.52 8.40 19.88
CA THR A 614 8.90 8.03 21.25
C THR A 614 8.78 9.22 22.21
N LEU A 615 9.24 10.40 21.78
CA LEU A 615 9.21 11.63 22.58
C LEU A 615 7.80 12.09 22.95
N THR A 616 6.81 11.94 22.05
CA THR A 616 5.44 12.44 22.24
C THR A 616 4.40 11.38 22.61
N ASN A 617 4.80 10.09 22.67
CA ASN A 617 4.03 8.97 23.23
C ASN A 617 4.28 8.77 24.74
N SER A 618 4.52 9.87 25.47
CA SER A 618 4.89 9.86 26.89
C SER A 618 6.09 8.94 27.19
N GLY A 619 7.14 9.00 26.35
CA GLY A 619 8.38 8.26 26.56
C GLY A 619 8.34 6.77 26.18
N ARG A 620 7.25 6.30 25.56
CA ARG A 620 7.06 4.91 25.13
C ARG A 620 7.35 4.75 23.64
N ARG A 621 8.45 4.09 23.31
CA ARG A 621 8.83 3.79 21.93
C ARG A 621 7.88 2.77 21.34
N ALA A 622 7.24 3.12 20.22
CA ALA A 622 6.61 2.16 19.32
C ALA A 622 7.47 2.06 18.04
N PRO A 623 7.99 0.88 17.67
CA PRO A 623 8.74 0.72 16.43
C PRO A 623 7.87 1.05 15.22
N LEU A 624 8.36 1.90 14.30
CA LEU A 624 7.57 2.26 13.12
C LEU A 624 7.27 1.03 12.24
N SER A 625 6.04 0.97 11.72
CA SER A 625 5.54 -0.18 10.95
C SER A 625 4.60 0.27 9.83
N ALA A 626 4.83 -0.20 8.61
CA ALA A 626 3.94 -0.13 7.46
C ALA A 626 3.06 -1.40 7.32
N LEU A 627 3.58 -2.57 7.73
CA LEU A 627 2.87 -3.84 7.61
C LEU A 627 2.00 -4.10 8.85
N ARG A 628 0.72 -4.45 8.63
CA ARG A 628 -0.25 -4.85 9.68
C ARG A 628 -0.51 -6.36 9.67
N MET A 629 -0.86 -6.95 8.52
CA MET A 629 -1.11 -8.40 8.38
C MET A 629 -0.75 -8.92 6.98
N VAL A 630 -0.38 -10.20 6.90
CA VAL A 630 -0.27 -11.00 5.66
C VAL A 630 -1.12 -12.26 5.80
N LYS A 631 -2.04 -12.49 4.85
CA LYS A 631 -2.81 -13.73 4.70
C LYS A 631 -2.52 -14.41 3.36
N ASN A 632 -2.71 -15.73 3.26
CA ASN A 632 -2.77 -16.46 1.98
C ASN A 632 -4.20 -16.43 1.39
N MET A 633 -4.48 -17.27 0.37
CA MET A 633 -5.78 -17.36 -0.30
C MET A 633 -6.79 -18.27 0.42
N GLU A 634 -6.27 -19.12 1.30
CA GLU A 634 -6.96 -20.11 2.12
C GLU A 634 -7.54 -19.45 3.40
N GLY A 635 -6.85 -18.44 3.93
CA GLY A 635 -7.26 -17.64 5.09
C GLY A 635 -6.25 -17.62 6.24
N ASP A 636 -5.15 -18.38 6.15
CA ASP A 636 -4.10 -18.46 7.16
C ASP A 636 -3.31 -17.16 7.29
N VAL A 637 -2.98 -16.79 8.54
CA VAL A 637 -2.18 -15.61 8.86
C VAL A 637 -0.69 -15.97 8.85
N LEU A 638 0.04 -15.51 7.82
CA LEU A 638 1.49 -15.72 7.68
C LEU A 638 2.29 -14.77 8.59
N TYR A 639 1.75 -13.58 8.85
CA TYR A 639 2.29 -12.56 9.74
C TYR A 639 1.18 -11.63 10.25
N GLN A 640 1.25 -11.21 11.52
CA GLN A 640 0.44 -10.13 12.09
C GLN A 640 1.29 -9.22 12.98
N SER A 641 1.06 -7.92 12.89
CA SER A 641 1.67 -6.89 13.72
C SER A 641 0.71 -6.48 14.83
N ILE A 642 1.11 -6.69 16.08
CA ILE A 642 0.45 -6.15 17.27
C ILE A 642 1.36 -5.03 17.79
N PRO A 643 0.92 -3.75 17.81
CA PRO A 643 1.77 -2.64 18.24
C PRO A 643 2.28 -2.80 19.68
N LYS A 644 3.60 -2.96 19.83
CA LYS A 644 4.28 -3.05 21.12
C LYS A 644 4.90 -1.70 21.48
N MET A 645 4.45 -1.14 22.60
CA MET A 645 4.96 0.11 23.17
C MET A 645 5.85 -0.21 24.37
N THR A 646 7.13 0.14 24.29
CA THR A 646 8.09 -0.07 25.39
C THR A 646 8.48 1.27 26.00
N PRO A 647 8.34 1.49 27.33
CA PRO A 647 8.91 2.66 28.00
C PRO A 647 10.43 2.68 27.80
N THR A 648 10.99 3.78 27.30
CA THR A 648 12.45 3.93 27.10
C THR A 648 13.03 5.20 27.73
N VAL A 649 12.21 6.20 28.04
CA VAL A 649 12.58 7.41 28.81
C VAL A 649 11.46 7.76 29.80
N ASP A 650 11.77 8.53 30.85
CA ASP A 650 10.81 8.92 31.88
C ASP A 650 9.58 9.63 31.31
N GLU A 651 8.39 9.20 31.75
CA GLU A 651 7.10 9.73 31.29
C GLU A 651 7.00 11.24 31.54
N GLN A 652 7.47 11.67 32.73
CA GLN A 652 7.51 13.03 33.20
C GLN A 652 8.42 13.91 32.33
N ALA A 653 9.63 13.43 31.99
CA ALA A 653 10.57 14.16 31.14
C ALA A 653 10.04 14.30 29.70
N ALA A 654 9.44 13.24 29.15
CA ALA A 654 8.80 13.26 27.84
C ALA A 654 7.58 14.19 27.79
N TRP A 655 6.75 14.17 28.83
CA TRP A 655 5.59 15.05 28.97
C TRP A 655 6.00 16.52 29.06
N LEU A 656 6.97 16.86 29.94
CA LEU A 656 7.47 18.24 30.11
C LEU A 656 8.13 18.76 28.83
N THR A 657 8.87 17.91 28.11
CA THR A 657 9.45 18.24 26.80
C THR A 657 8.36 18.50 25.76
N THR A 658 7.30 17.67 25.73
CA THR A 658 6.16 17.85 24.83
C THR A 658 5.36 19.12 25.16
N TYR A 659 5.18 19.45 26.44
CA TYR A 659 4.60 20.73 26.89
C TYR A 659 5.45 21.93 26.42
N ALA A 660 6.78 21.86 26.56
CA ALA A 660 7.67 22.90 26.05
C ALA A 660 7.62 23.02 24.51
N MET A 661 7.36 21.92 23.79
CA MET A 661 7.08 21.94 22.35
C MET A 661 5.70 22.52 21.99
N LYS A 662 4.72 22.56 22.88
CA LYS A 662 3.50 23.39 22.71
C LYS A 662 3.87 24.87 22.80
N ARG A 663 4.78 25.27 23.70
CA ARG A 663 5.32 26.66 23.76
C ARG A 663 6.06 27.07 22.47
N VAL A 664 6.77 26.14 21.81
CA VAL A 664 7.35 26.38 20.47
C VAL A 664 6.28 26.82 19.46
N VAL A 665 5.08 26.25 19.51
CA VAL A 665 3.95 26.59 18.63
C VAL A 665 3.20 27.83 19.10
N MET A 666 3.00 28.03 20.41
CA MET A 666 2.22 29.17 20.93
C MET A 666 2.97 30.52 20.79
N GLU A 667 4.25 30.57 21.15
CA GLU A 667 5.02 31.83 21.21
C GLU A 667 6.39 31.74 20.50
N GLY A 668 6.80 30.54 20.11
CA GLY A 668 8.14 30.21 19.63
C GLY A 668 8.32 30.30 18.12
N SER A 669 9.24 29.49 17.58
CA SER A 669 9.53 29.43 16.14
C SER A 669 8.40 28.79 15.32
N GLY A 670 7.44 28.10 15.95
CA GLY A 670 6.25 27.52 15.32
C GLY A 670 5.04 28.46 15.25
N ARG A 671 5.13 29.70 15.77
CA ARG A 671 4.00 30.64 15.99
C ARG A 671 3.11 30.96 14.78
N TYR A 672 3.51 30.60 13.57
CA TYR A 672 2.67 30.72 12.38
C TYR A 672 1.39 29.86 12.47
N LEU A 673 1.43 28.70 13.14
CA LEU A 673 0.25 27.83 13.29
C LEU A 673 -0.79 28.40 14.27
N GLN A 674 -0.37 29.19 15.27
CA GLN A 674 -1.23 29.61 16.38
C GLN A 674 -2.47 30.38 15.92
N GLY A 675 -2.34 31.24 14.89
CA GLY A 675 -3.44 32.03 14.34
C GLY A 675 -4.48 31.25 13.52
N ARG A 676 -4.28 29.95 13.27
CA ARG A 676 -5.20 29.09 12.49
C ARG A 676 -5.61 27.82 13.25
N PHE A 677 -4.67 27.25 14.02
CA PHE A 677 -4.82 25.95 14.67
C PHE A 677 -4.62 26.02 16.20
N GLY A 678 -4.67 27.21 16.81
CA GLY A 678 -4.46 27.39 18.25
C GLY A 678 -5.40 26.56 19.13
N TRP A 679 -6.62 26.29 18.66
CA TRP A 679 -7.61 25.43 19.32
C TRP A 679 -7.15 23.96 19.46
N ALA A 680 -6.39 23.45 18.49
CA ALA A 680 -5.84 22.09 18.51
C ALA A 680 -4.66 21.96 19.49
N ALA A 681 -4.12 23.08 19.99
CA ALA A 681 -3.05 23.16 20.97
C ALA A 681 -1.81 22.31 20.60
N LEU A 682 -1.44 22.33 19.31
CA LEU A 682 -0.38 21.51 18.71
C LEU A 682 0.98 21.66 19.42
N ALA A 683 1.80 20.63 19.33
CA ALA A 683 3.23 20.70 19.64
C ALA A 683 4.04 20.63 18.35
N GLY A 684 5.29 21.12 18.37
CA GLY A 684 6.16 20.95 17.23
C GLY A 684 7.56 21.52 17.40
N LYS A 685 8.40 21.31 16.40
CA LYS A 685 9.78 21.81 16.37
C LYS A 685 10.22 22.15 14.95
N THR A 686 10.76 23.36 14.78
CA THR A 686 11.49 23.77 13.55
C THR A 686 12.94 23.29 13.59
N GLY A 687 13.43 22.77 12.48
CA GLY A 687 14.86 22.62 12.19
C GLY A 687 15.27 23.48 10.99
N THR A 688 16.49 24.01 11.05
CA THR A 688 17.16 24.69 9.94
C THR A 688 18.63 24.27 10.03
N THR A 689 19.27 23.97 8.90
CA THR A 689 20.72 23.66 8.83
C THR A 689 21.53 24.88 8.42
N SER A 690 22.86 24.78 8.48
CA SER A 690 23.77 25.81 7.97
C SER A 690 23.43 26.20 6.53
N ASP A 691 23.62 27.48 6.21
CA ASP A 691 23.31 28.08 4.90
C ASP A 691 21.83 27.95 4.46
N SER A 692 20.94 27.46 5.32
CA SER A 692 19.56 27.06 4.98
C SER A 692 19.49 26.09 3.80
N ARG A 693 20.28 24.99 3.86
CA ARG A 693 20.24 23.87 2.89
C ARG A 693 19.02 22.95 3.12
N ASP A 694 18.65 22.75 4.38
CA ASP A 694 17.51 21.93 4.80
C ASP A 694 16.56 22.76 5.67
N SER A 695 15.27 22.69 5.30
CA SER A 695 14.15 23.21 6.07
C SER A 695 13.39 22.03 6.66
N TRP A 696 13.33 21.95 7.98
CA TRP A 696 12.66 20.86 8.70
C TRP A 696 11.53 21.39 9.58
N PHE A 697 10.44 20.62 9.66
CA PHE A 697 9.45 20.76 10.72
C PHE A 697 8.94 19.40 11.17
N VAL A 698 8.74 19.24 12.48
CA VAL A 698 7.93 18.14 13.02
C VAL A 698 6.75 18.75 13.77
N GLY A 699 5.53 18.39 13.38
CA GLY A 699 4.28 18.80 14.00
C GLY A 699 3.55 17.61 14.63
N ILE A 700 2.88 17.83 15.76
CA ILE A 700 2.23 16.79 16.54
C ILE A 700 0.84 17.27 17.00
N ASP A 701 -0.16 16.43 16.74
CA ASP A 701 -1.56 16.64 17.14
C ASP A 701 -2.05 15.50 18.07
N GLY A 702 -3.37 15.37 18.26
CA GLY A 702 -3.98 14.28 19.05
C GLY A 702 -3.69 12.87 18.52
N ARG A 703 -3.42 12.74 17.21
CA ARG A 703 -3.43 11.51 16.41
C ARG A 703 -2.03 11.08 15.95
N GLU A 704 -1.27 12.00 15.38
CA GLU A 704 -0.08 11.70 14.58
C GLU A 704 1.10 12.65 14.83
N VAL A 705 2.29 12.13 14.52
CA VAL A 705 3.56 12.84 14.44
C VAL A 705 3.91 12.97 12.96
N VAL A 706 4.04 14.20 12.48
CA VAL A 706 4.23 14.52 11.07
C VAL A 706 5.57 15.21 10.88
N THR A 707 6.53 14.49 10.29
CA THR A 707 7.83 15.04 9.89
C THR A 707 7.75 15.52 8.45
N VAL A 708 8.24 16.73 8.19
CA VAL A 708 8.42 17.31 6.85
C VAL A 708 9.86 17.83 6.70
N TRP A 709 10.52 17.44 5.61
CA TRP A 709 11.80 17.96 5.14
C TRP A 709 11.64 18.59 3.77
N LEU A 710 12.29 19.73 3.55
CA LEU A 710 12.55 20.32 2.24
C LEU A 710 14.06 20.58 2.08
N GLY A 711 14.58 20.38 0.89
CA GLY A 711 15.98 20.64 0.53
C GLY A 711 16.21 20.47 -0.97
N ARG A 712 17.48 20.40 -1.40
CA ARG A 712 17.86 20.05 -2.78
C ARG A 712 18.75 18.82 -2.79
N ASP A 713 18.64 18.00 -3.83
CA ASP A 713 19.47 16.80 -3.99
C ASP A 713 20.96 17.15 -4.13
N ASP A 714 21.29 18.28 -4.79
CA ASP A 714 22.64 18.85 -4.91
C ASP A 714 23.21 19.46 -3.59
N ASN A 715 22.42 19.45 -2.51
CA ASN A 715 22.76 19.99 -1.20
C ASN A 715 23.14 21.50 -1.18
N GLN A 716 22.66 22.27 -2.16
CA GLN A 716 22.78 23.72 -2.20
C GLN A 716 21.73 24.42 -1.29
N PRO A 717 21.97 25.68 -0.89
CA PRO A 717 21.01 26.50 -0.13
C PRO A 717 19.63 26.59 -0.79
N ILE A 718 18.55 26.42 0.00
CA ILE A 718 17.16 26.66 -0.42
C ILE A 718 16.60 28.00 0.04
N LYS A 719 17.38 28.83 0.76
CA LYS A 719 16.98 30.15 1.28
C LYS A 719 15.74 30.14 2.21
N LEU A 720 15.27 28.96 2.60
CA LEU A 720 14.08 28.74 3.43
C LEU A 720 14.48 28.14 4.77
N THR A 721 14.14 28.80 5.87
CA THR A 721 14.28 28.24 7.23
C THR A 721 13.19 27.21 7.50
N GLY A 722 13.28 26.43 8.59
CA GLY A 722 12.20 25.52 9.03
C GLY A 722 10.82 26.18 9.14
N ALA A 723 10.77 27.46 9.54
CA ALA A 723 9.53 28.24 9.66
C ALA A 723 9.05 28.89 8.34
N GLY A 724 9.94 29.01 7.35
CA GLY A 724 9.63 29.54 6.01
C GLY A 724 9.26 28.45 4.99
N GLY A 725 9.85 27.26 5.11
CA GLY A 725 9.63 26.12 4.22
C GLY A 725 8.71 25.05 4.81
N ALA A 726 9.29 24.03 5.46
CA ALA A 726 8.58 22.82 5.91
C ALA A 726 7.35 23.10 6.80
N LEU A 727 7.41 24.10 7.69
CA LEU A 727 6.25 24.53 8.49
C LEU A 727 5.06 24.99 7.64
N ARG A 728 5.31 25.54 6.44
CA ARG A 728 4.25 25.99 5.52
C ARG A 728 3.61 24.84 4.76
N VAL A 729 4.35 23.76 4.51
CA VAL A 729 3.80 22.51 3.95
C VAL A 729 2.99 21.77 5.02
N TYR A 730 3.47 21.72 6.27
CA TYR A 730 2.68 21.17 7.38
C TYR A 730 1.39 21.98 7.63
N ALA A 731 1.45 23.31 7.56
CA ALA A 731 0.25 24.15 7.69
C ALA A 731 -0.77 23.92 6.55
N GLU A 732 -0.30 23.73 5.32
CA GLU A 732 -1.15 23.36 4.16
C GLU A 732 -1.75 21.96 4.32
N TYR A 733 -0.99 21.02 4.90
CA TYR A 733 -1.49 19.68 5.23
C TYR A 733 -2.63 19.73 6.27
N LEU A 734 -2.49 20.53 7.33
CA LEU A 734 -3.54 20.69 8.34
C LEU A 734 -4.81 21.37 7.83
N ASP A 735 -4.75 22.16 6.75
CA ASP A 735 -5.94 22.68 6.07
C ASP A 735 -6.76 21.59 5.38
N TYR A 736 -6.14 20.43 5.09
CA TYR A 736 -6.78 19.31 4.40
C TYR A 736 -7.07 18.12 5.34
N ARG A 737 -6.14 17.77 6.23
CA ARG A 737 -6.31 16.82 7.34
C ARG A 737 -6.41 17.59 8.66
N ILE A 738 -7.65 17.94 9.01
CA ILE A 738 -7.99 18.69 10.22
C ILE A 738 -7.35 18.02 11.46
N PRO A 739 -6.57 18.73 12.28
CA PRO A 739 -5.86 18.13 13.40
C PRO A 739 -6.79 17.71 14.55
N GLN A 740 -6.49 16.60 15.21
CA GLN A 740 -7.09 16.27 16.51
C GLN A 740 -6.43 17.09 17.64
N ARG A 741 -7.18 17.43 18.69
CA ARG A 741 -6.67 18.27 19.77
C ARG A 741 -5.59 17.53 20.58
N LEU A 742 -4.40 18.12 20.70
CA LEU A 742 -3.30 17.55 21.48
C LEU A 742 -3.57 17.66 22.99
N SER A 743 -4.32 16.69 23.51
CA SER A 743 -4.41 16.40 24.95
C SER A 743 -3.17 15.65 25.42
N LEU A 744 -2.71 16.00 26.62
CA LEU A 744 -1.61 15.38 27.34
C LEU A 744 -2.11 14.96 28.73
N PRO A 745 -2.42 13.67 28.97
CA PRO A 745 -2.75 13.17 30.31
C PRO A 745 -1.64 13.51 31.30
N TRP A 746 -1.94 13.94 32.52
CA TRP A 746 -0.94 14.34 33.50
C TRP A 746 -0.32 13.12 34.19
N PRO A 747 1.00 12.87 34.08
CA PRO A 747 1.65 11.75 34.75
C PRO A 747 1.93 12.10 36.22
N GLN A 748 2.06 11.06 37.06
CA GLN A 748 2.26 11.22 38.50
C GLN A 748 3.53 12.05 38.81
N GLY A 749 3.46 12.89 39.84
CA GLY A 749 4.58 13.74 40.26
C GLY A 749 4.77 15.04 39.46
N ILE A 750 4.00 15.26 38.37
CA ILE A 750 3.92 16.59 37.74
C ILE A 750 2.88 17.44 38.48
N ARG A 751 3.25 18.67 38.83
CA ARG A 751 2.35 19.71 39.37
C ARG A 751 2.60 21.05 38.70
N THR A 752 1.64 21.98 38.76
CA THR A 752 1.85 23.37 38.35
C THR A 752 2.39 24.20 39.51
N VAL A 753 3.34 25.09 39.21
CA VAL A 753 3.96 26.01 40.17
C VAL A 753 4.03 27.41 39.53
N GLY A 754 3.76 28.46 40.31
CA GLY A 754 3.81 29.85 39.86
C GLY A 754 5.22 30.42 39.83
N PHE A 755 5.49 31.32 38.89
CA PHE A 755 6.80 31.96 38.71
C PHE A 755 6.69 33.42 38.27
N THR A 756 7.38 34.33 38.98
CA THR A 756 7.53 35.73 38.55
C THR A 756 8.79 35.90 37.70
N ARG A 757 8.70 36.68 36.62
CA ARG A 757 9.84 36.95 35.74
C ARG A 757 10.66 38.15 36.22
N LYS A 758 11.94 37.93 36.47
CA LYS A 758 12.92 38.98 36.84
C LYS A 758 13.26 39.87 35.65
N SER A 759 13.74 41.08 35.93
CA SER A 759 14.26 42.03 34.94
C SER A 759 15.41 41.47 34.09
N SER A 760 16.25 40.61 34.67
CA SER A 760 17.33 39.88 33.99
C SER A 760 16.84 38.87 32.94
N GLY A 761 15.57 38.44 33.04
CA GLY A 761 14.92 37.49 32.15
C GLY A 761 14.62 36.13 32.78
N ALA A 762 15.31 35.77 33.87
CA ALA A 762 15.10 34.58 34.69
C ALA A 762 13.70 34.50 35.35
N LEU A 763 13.36 33.33 35.87
CA LEU A 763 12.19 33.11 36.72
C LEU A 763 12.57 32.97 38.19
N ALA A 764 11.80 33.59 39.07
CA ALA A 764 11.77 33.34 40.51
C ALA A 764 10.55 32.47 40.84
N LEU A 765 10.66 31.61 41.85
CA LEU A 765 9.51 30.92 42.43
C LEU A 765 8.56 31.95 43.05
N ASP A 766 7.28 31.92 42.67
CA ASP A 766 6.25 32.83 43.16
C ASP A 766 4.88 32.12 43.07
N CYS A 767 4.50 31.45 44.15
CA CYS A 767 3.44 30.44 44.12
C CYS A 767 2.03 31.01 43.91
N ASP A 768 1.77 32.25 44.32
CA ASP A 768 0.51 32.94 44.08
C ASP A 768 0.37 33.43 42.62
N ASN A 769 1.45 33.48 41.83
CA ASN A 769 1.45 34.04 40.47
C ASN A 769 0.56 33.28 39.47
N GLU A 770 -0.01 34.02 38.51
CA GLU A 770 -0.79 33.47 37.38
C GLU A 770 0.08 32.74 36.36
N PHE A 771 1.33 33.18 36.13
CA PHE A 771 2.25 32.53 35.21
C PHE A 771 2.77 31.22 35.82
N ARG A 772 2.05 30.14 35.53
CA ARG A 772 2.33 28.81 36.06
C ARG A 772 2.99 27.91 35.01
N LEU A 773 4.05 27.22 35.43
CA LEU A 773 4.71 26.18 34.65
C LEU A 773 4.54 24.81 35.34
N PRO A 774 4.39 23.72 34.58
CA PRO A 774 4.44 22.37 35.14
C PRO A 774 5.89 21.98 35.48
N VAL A 775 6.05 21.28 36.61
CA VAL A 775 7.34 20.83 37.15
C VAL A 775 7.18 19.41 37.71
N TRP A 776 8.22 18.58 37.54
CA TRP A 776 8.33 17.28 38.21
C TRP A 776 8.86 17.48 39.63
N ASP A 777 7.96 17.53 40.62
CA ASP A 777 8.31 17.84 42.01
C ASP A 777 8.56 16.54 42.80
N LYS A 778 9.67 15.88 42.48
CA LYS A 778 10.08 14.60 43.06
C LYS A 778 10.36 14.76 44.57
N GLY A 779 9.44 14.27 45.40
CA GLY A 779 9.51 14.39 46.86
C GLY A 779 8.84 15.65 47.43
N ASN A 780 7.98 16.32 46.65
CA ASN A 780 7.12 17.44 47.11
C ASN A 780 7.89 18.64 47.69
N ARG A 781 9.12 18.91 47.23
CA ARG A 781 9.96 20.01 47.75
C ARG A 781 9.40 21.38 47.36
N LEU A 782 8.93 21.53 46.13
CA LEU A 782 8.34 22.78 45.65
C LEU A 782 6.96 23.02 46.27
N GLN A 783 6.17 21.96 46.47
CA GLN A 783 4.95 22.04 47.29
C GLN A 783 5.25 22.58 48.69
N GLN A 784 6.19 21.97 49.42
CA GLN A 784 6.55 22.43 50.77
C GLN A 784 7.14 23.85 50.79
N ALA A 785 7.84 24.27 49.74
CA ALA A 785 8.34 25.63 49.61
C ALA A 785 7.22 26.66 49.43
N CYS A 786 6.16 26.32 48.68
CA CYS A 786 4.96 27.16 48.57
C CYS A 786 4.16 27.19 49.87
N GLU A 787 3.92 26.05 50.51
CA GLU A 787 3.16 25.92 51.76
C GLU A 787 3.81 26.66 52.94
N LYS A 788 5.13 26.84 52.90
CA LYS A 788 5.92 27.60 53.88
C LYS A 788 6.15 29.07 53.47
N GLY A 789 5.47 29.56 52.43
CA GLY A 789 5.64 30.90 51.89
C GLY A 789 5.10 32.02 52.81
N PRO A 790 5.72 33.21 52.86
CA PRO A 790 5.29 34.31 53.74
C PRO A 790 3.83 34.75 53.53
N GLY A 791 3.32 34.68 52.29
CA GLY A 791 1.93 35.00 51.99
C GLY A 791 0.93 34.03 52.65
N GLN A 792 1.31 32.77 52.85
CA GLN A 792 0.46 31.78 53.51
C GLN A 792 0.57 31.85 55.05
N TRP A 793 1.74 32.25 55.58
CA TRP A 793 1.85 32.66 56.98
C TRP A 793 0.96 33.88 57.29
N LEU A 794 0.92 34.89 56.42
CA LEU A 794 0.02 36.05 56.56
C LEU A 794 -1.47 35.67 56.47
N LYS A 795 -1.89 34.86 55.47
CA LYS A 795 -3.27 34.36 55.37
C LYS A 795 -3.69 33.59 56.63
N ASN A 796 -2.81 32.72 57.15
CA ASN A 796 -3.04 31.98 58.39
C ASN A 796 -3.07 32.88 59.66
N LEU A 797 -2.41 34.04 59.65
CA LEU A 797 -2.44 34.99 60.77
C LEU A 797 -3.72 35.86 60.80
N PHE A 798 -4.26 36.18 59.62
CA PHE A 798 -5.36 37.15 59.46
C PHE A 798 -6.71 36.56 59.03
N GLY A 799 -6.78 35.26 58.71
CA GLY A 799 -8.04 34.56 58.43
C GLY A 799 -8.70 34.95 57.10
N LEU A 800 -7.90 35.09 56.04
CA LEU A 800 -8.30 35.50 54.69
C LEU A 800 -8.01 34.40 53.64
#